data_AF-A0A847UE60-F1
#
_entry.id   AF-A0A847UE60-F1
#
_cell.length_a   1.000
_cell.length_b   1.000
_cell.length_c   1.000
_cell.angle_alpha   90.00
_cell.angle_beta   90.00
_cell.angle_gamma   90.00
#
_symmetry.space_group_name_H-M   'P 1'
#
loop_
_entity.id
_entity.type
_entity.pdbx_description
1 polymer ?
#
loop_
_entity_poly.entity_id
_entity_poly.type
_entity_poly.pdbx_seq_one_letter_code
_entity_poly.pdbx_strand_id
1 'polypeptide(L)'
;MTTNTNISTDKKVSAVQKHTEDNLWVIIQEDDGEITTLNANGEEASVVTVGDFLQGGPDPNPSSYEEIKDYRESNPEIADGIGIYHPEYDLITAEDIDGIADEIAAREQQKQEEIKEARQNIDLPEERLNALEQVGAIRDFYQSEDDYIDFAVTYGKLKATLSDDELDEVEKRERMDLYDRYNRNEERYVGLPPEIDVGIVDGAYKVKKEDEDDDLLASFRIDVNAFLTTEEDEVQKYDVTIVPTSPHDKSRRKIIDGSVFNRTTNFKDNVCIGTTTTYEKGDRYLTDLKRLIGHQKAPHKDIADDVGIHGDEFVTPHKTISSEGWIDYKESEYVYDDSDTDGIDERWTIESNSLEYDEDDVQEFIKRVWRTRDPQETLPLIGYIYSSFFKTQIIEKGGAESAFPVLSIIGPAGVGKSKAMEGLYMGIGMSRSAYGIGSSTAPSIRDDIASTQNVPVWFDEYIPTRYDQSKVDQFKQFVKKSVDHKTVQTSSKTHDTKIYPMTAPVIISGEQFISGDSDQRRLIQVEYTEQAIQPEYFDNYESIMGNDIDNKEHAKAMYPFLMQEYEDGFLSRWSRCKLEVENWVDEQGIEDIQALERVGLVAIKFGVELFRELGLEVGVDEDELPTDDDIERAWEHVSKHMGSTNRSTYLDEFVSLIGEAIKANYISSVSDYESNDGSYKLVHADKAKEQLRIDLQEAYAGISKYLNDHGMSDQVELLNPQDYASKIKTKAKEDGSYITDEGAKTPPLGRVMSISTHQAEQDINNFSRAKINPNASTNDSNSVDPEDIPDDL
;
A
#
# COMPACT_ATOMS: atom_id res chain seq x y z
N MET A 1 13.41 -50.00 -26.79
CA MET A 1 13.94 -48.71 -26.29
C MET A 1 12.73 -47.86 -25.99
N THR A 2 12.51 -47.47 -24.74
CA THR A 2 11.45 -46.52 -24.36
C THR A 2 12.08 -45.14 -24.28
N THR A 3 11.94 -44.35 -25.34
CA THR A 3 12.24 -42.92 -25.34
C THR A 3 11.03 -42.20 -24.76
N ASN A 4 11.21 -41.53 -23.61
CA ASN A 4 10.24 -40.58 -23.07
C ASN A 4 10.36 -39.29 -23.89
N THR A 5 9.51 -39.11 -24.89
CA THR A 5 9.38 -37.86 -25.63
C THR A 5 8.17 -37.09 -25.10
N ASN A 6 8.41 -36.24 -24.10
CA ASN A 6 7.53 -35.12 -23.77
C ASN A 6 7.84 -33.97 -24.74
N ILE A 7 7.44 -34.13 -26.01
CA ILE A 7 7.50 -33.07 -27.01
C ILE A 7 6.06 -32.59 -27.19
N SER A 8 5.84 -31.29 -27.01
CA SER A 8 4.57 -30.59 -27.25
C SER A 8 3.91 -31.08 -28.55
N THR A 9 2.61 -31.41 -28.47
CA THR A 9 1.81 -32.10 -29.50
C THR A 9 1.58 -31.31 -30.81
N ASP A 10 2.18 -30.13 -30.96
CA ASP A 10 1.90 -29.23 -32.11
C ASP A 10 3.03 -29.14 -33.16
N LYS A 11 4.15 -29.87 -33.00
CA LYS A 11 5.29 -29.76 -33.94
C LYS A 11 5.45 -31.00 -34.85
N LYS A 12 5.60 -30.79 -36.16
CA LYS A 12 5.81 -31.87 -37.15
C LYS A 12 7.28 -32.31 -37.16
N VAL A 13 7.53 -33.58 -36.87
CA VAL A 13 8.84 -34.22 -37.08
C VAL A 13 8.94 -34.67 -38.54
N SER A 14 9.98 -34.24 -39.25
CA SER A 14 10.15 -34.50 -40.69
C SER A 14 11.15 -35.61 -41.03
N ALA A 15 12.15 -35.90 -40.18
CA ALA A 15 13.04 -37.06 -40.35
C ALA A 15 13.77 -37.47 -39.05
N VAL A 16 14.21 -38.72 -38.97
CA VAL A 16 15.04 -39.24 -37.87
C VAL A 16 16.24 -40.02 -38.41
N GLN A 17 17.46 -39.60 -38.08
CA GLN A 17 18.70 -40.24 -38.54
C GLN A 17 19.55 -40.75 -37.37
N LYS A 18 20.20 -41.89 -37.55
CA LYS A 18 21.18 -42.44 -36.61
C LYS A 18 22.60 -42.01 -36.98
N HIS A 19 23.24 -41.21 -36.14
CA HIS A 19 24.65 -40.83 -36.28
C HIS A 19 25.53 -42.07 -36.08
N THR A 20 26.27 -42.46 -37.12
CA THR A 20 26.97 -43.75 -37.17
C THR A 20 28.22 -43.79 -36.29
N GLU A 21 28.82 -42.64 -35.97
CA GLU A 21 30.03 -42.59 -35.13
C GLU A 21 29.72 -42.64 -33.63
N ASP A 22 28.62 -42.00 -33.19
CA ASP A 22 28.28 -41.87 -31.76
C ASP A 22 27.01 -42.63 -31.37
N ASN A 23 26.38 -43.33 -32.32
CA ASN A 23 25.15 -44.11 -32.11
C ASN A 23 23.98 -43.25 -31.58
N LEU A 24 24.02 -41.94 -31.87
CA LEU A 24 23.09 -40.92 -31.40
C LEU A 24 21.99 -40.69 -32.43
N TRP A 25 20.74 -40.56 -31.99
CA TRP A 25 19.61 -40.25 -32.89
C TRP A 25 19.44 -38.73 -32.99
N VAL A 26 19.29 -38.23 -34.21
CA VAL A 26 19.06 -36.81 -34.50
C VAL A 26 17.67 -36.68 -35.13
N ILE A 27 16.84 -35.83 -34.52
CA ILE A 27 15.48 -35.51 -34.98
C ILE A 27 15.55 -34.19 -35.73
N ILE A 28 15.01 -34.18 -36.94
CA ILE A 28 14.89 -32.96 -37.75
C ILE A 28 13.44 -32.48 -37.63
N GLN A 29 13.27 -31.25 -37.15
CA GLN A 29 11.98 -30.55 -37.07
C GLN A 29 11.99 -29.37 -38.03
N GLU A 30 10.88 -29.16 -38.73
CA GLU A 30 10.69 -28.02 -39.63
C GLU A 30 9.51 -27.17 -39.13
N ASP A 31 9.77 -25.90 -38.82
CA ASP A 31 8.82 -24.94 -38.25
C ASP A 31 8.88 -23.65 -39.09
N ASP A 32 7.81 -23.32 -39.83
CA ASP A 32 7.72 -22.13 -40.69
C ASP A 32 8.96 -21.84 -41.59
N GLY A 33 9.66 -22.89 -42.03
CA GLY A 33 10.85 -22.82 -42.89
C GLY A 33 12.20 -22.80 -42.16
N GLU A 34 12.21 -22.87 -40.82
CA GLU A 34 13.42 -23.14 -40.03
C GLU A 34 13.55 -24.62 -39.69
N ILE A 35 14.76 -25.16 -39.90
CA ILE A 35 15.10 -26.55 -39.60
C ILE A 35 15.89 -26.60 -38.30
N THR A 36 15.32 -27.22 -37.26
CA THR A 36 16.01 -27.47 -35.98
C THR A 36 16.41 -28.94 -35.86
N THR A 37 17.65 -29.19 -35.44
CA THR A 37 18.16 -30.53 -35.17
C THR A 37 18.24 -30.76 -33.66
N LEU A 38 17.54 -31.78 -33.16
CA LEU A 38 17.56 -32.14 -31.74
C LEU A 38 18.29 -33.47 -31.54
N ASN A 39 19.09 -33.57 -30.48
CA ASN A 39 19.67 -34.84 -30.05
C ASN A 39 18.62 -35.72 -29.35
N ALA A 40 18.98 -36.96 -29.02
CA ALA A 40 18.07 -37.91 -28.36
C ALA A 40 17.54 -37.46 -26.98
N ASN A 41 18.08 -36.38 -26.40
CA ASN A 41 17.62 -35.79 -25.13
C ASN A 41 16.77 -34.52 -25.35
N GLY A 42 16.49 -34.14 -26.60
CA GLY A 42 15.69 -32.95 -26.94
C GLY A 42 16.46 -31.63 -26.92
N GLU A 43 17.80 -31.66 -26.88
CA GLU A 43 18.64 -30.46 -26.91
C GLU A 43 19.08 -30.15 -28.36
N GLU A 44 19.24 -28.86 -28.67
CA GLU A 44 19.66 -28.40 -29.99
C GLU A 44 21.09 -28.87 -30.32
N ALA A 45 21.21 -29.68 -31.37
CA ALA A 45 22.47 -30.23 -31.84
C ALA A 45 23.09 -29.29 -32.88
N SER A 46 24.41 -29.10 -32.81
CA SER A 46 25.13 -28.23 -33.75
C SER A 46 25.17 -28.84 -35.16
N VAL A 47 24.78 -28.01 -36.13
CA VAL A 47 24.52 -28.32 -37.55
C VAL A 47 25.64 -29.14 -38.20
N VAL A 48 25.35 -30.41 -38.55
CA VAL A 48 25.98 -31.07 -39.70
C VAL A 48 25.27 -30.53 -40.95
N THR A 49 26.04 -30.08 -41.93
CA THR A 49 25.57 -29.33 -43.12
C THR A 49 24.41 -30.02 -43.84
N VAL A 50 23.17 -29.57 -43.60
CA VAL A 50 21.91 -30.05 -44.23
C VAL A 50 21.85 -29.72 -45.74
N GLY A 51 22.79 -28.89 -46.22
CA GLY A 51 22.80 -28.31 -47.57
C GLY A 51 22.86 -29.31 -48.74
N ASP A 52 23.27 -30.55 -48.52
CA ASP A 52 23.37 -31.56 -49.58
C ASP A 52 22.12 -32.45 -49.74
N PHE A 53 21.13 -32.38 -48.82
CA PHE A 53 19.96 -33.28 -48.83
C PHE A 53 18.70 -32.68 -49.48
N LEU A 54 18.52 -31.36 -49.42
CA LEU A 54 17.29 -30.71 -49.89
C LEU A 54 17.33 -30.28 -51.38
N GLN A 55 18.44 -30.54 -52.08
CA GLN A 55 18.59 -30.19 -53.49
C GLN A 55 18.52 -31.43 -54.40
N GLY A 56 17.32 -31.98 -54.59
CA GLY A 56 17.03 -32.75 -55.81
C GLY A 56 16.30 -34.09 -55.66
N GLY A 57 15.13 -34.11 -55.02
CA GLY A 57 14.21 -35.25 -55.05
C GLY A 57 12.75 -34.82 -54.82
N PRO A 58 11.74 -35.65 -55.16
CA PRO A 58 10.33 -35.35 -54.91
C PRO A 58 10.06 -35.18 -53.41
N ASP A 59 8.97 -34.49 -53.10
CA ASP A 59 8.48 -34.06 -51.77
C ASP A 59 8.98 -34.94 -50.60
N PRO A 60 9.78 -34.41 -49.65
CA PRO A 60 10.42 -35.22 -48.60
C PRO A 60 9.45 -35.77 -47.56
N ASN A 61 8.17 -35.38 -47.58
CA ASN A 61 7.12 -35.90 -46.71
C ASN A 61 6.14 -36.79 -47.48
N PRO A 62 6.46 -38.07 -47.73
CA PRO A 62 5.49 -39.01 -48.28
C PRO A 62 4.35 -39.19 -47.26
N SER A 63 3.13 -38.90 -47.70
CA SER A 63 1.93 -38.87 -46.85
C SER A 63 1.09 -40.13 -46.96
N SER A 64 1.46 -41.02 -47.88
CA SER A 64 0.78 -42.29 -48.15
C SER A 64 1.78 -43.43 -48.29
N TYR A 65 1.31 -44.64 -48.03
CA TYR A 65 2.11 -45.86 -48.13
C TYR A 65 2.73 -46.05 -49.53
N GLU A 66 1.97 -45.77 -50.58
CA GLU A 66 2.42 -45.81 -51.98
C GLU A 66 3.52 -44.79 -52.26
N GLU A 67 3.43 -43.58 -51.71
CA GLU A 67 4.50 -42.57 -51.83
C GLU A 67 5.77 -42.99 -51.08
N ILE A 68 5.62 -43.61 -49.90
CA ILE A 68 6.75 -44.16 -49.13
C ILE A 68 7.45 -45.27 -49.92
N LYS A 69 6.66 -46.16 -50.53
CA LYS A 69 7.16 -47.28 -51.33
C LYS A 69 7.86 -46.80 -52.60
N ASP A 70 7.23 -45.91 -53.36
CA ASP A 70 7.79 -45.35 -54.60
C ASP A 70 9.07 -44.53 -54.33
N TYR A 71 9.10 -43.79 -53.22
CA TYR A 71 10.27 -43.03 -52.79
C TYR A 71 11.45 -43.97 -52.44
N ARG A 72 11.19 -45.07 -51.71
CA ARG A 72 12.19 -46.10 -51.39
C ARG A 72 12.71 -46.82 -52.62
N GLU A 73 11.83 -47.21 -53.55
CA GLU A 73 12.22 -47.85 -54.81
C GLU A 73 13.12 -46.91 -55.66
N SER A 74 12.91 -45.60 -55.55
CA SER A 74 13.68 -44.59 -56.25
C SER A 74 14.99 -44.19 -55.54
N ASN A 75 15.15 -44.48 -54.24
CA ASN A 75 16.30 -44.04 -53.41
C ASN A 75 16.78 -45.14 -52.43
N PRO A 76 17.26 -46.29 -52.92
CA PRO A 76 17.53 -47.48 -52.08
C PRO A 76 18.67 -47.30 -51.06
N GLU A 77 19.65 -46.46 -51.33
CA GLU A 77 20.79 -46.18 -50.44
C GLU A 77 20.44 -45.33 -49.20
N ILE A 78 19.32 -44.60 -49.24
CA ILE A 78 18.83 -43.76 -48.15
C ILE A 78 17.98 -44.60 -47.17
N ALA A 79 17.25 -45.58 -47.70
CA ALA A 79 16.25 -46.36 -46.95
C ALA A 79 16.83 -47.39 -45.96
N ASP A 80 18.07 -47.83 -46.14
CA ASP A 80 18.69 -48.82 -45.25
C ASP A 80 19.23 -48.21 -43.92
N GLY A 81 19.25 -46.87 -43.80
CA GLY A 81 19.80 -46.17 -42.63
C GLY A 81 18.89 -45.15 -41.94
N ILE A 82 17.71 -44.85 -42.51
CA ILE A 82 16.78 -43.81 -42.04
C ILE A 82 15.39 -44.42 -41.89
N GLY A 83 14.79 -44.30 -40.71
CA GLY A 83 13.37 -44.62 -40.50
C GLY A 83 12.51 -43.40 -40.82
N ILE A 84 11.37 -43.60 -41.49
CA ILE A 84 10.45 -42.51 -41.84
C ILE A 84 9.35 -42.47 -40.78
N TYR A 85 9.14 -41.32 -40.14
CA TYR A 85 8.06 -41.15 -39.18
C TYR A 85 6.73 -40.95 -39.92
N HIS A 86 5.74 -41.81 -39.65
CA HIS A 86 4.39 -41.67 -40.17
C HIS A 86 3.41 -41.35 -39.03
N PRO A 87 2.47 -40.39 -39.20
CA PRO A 87 1.54 -39.98 -38.14
C PRO A 87 0.74 -41.11 -37.51
N GLU A 88 0.41 -42.15 -38.29
CA GLU A 88 -0.37 -43.31 -37.83
C GLU A 88 0.46 -44.55 -37.47
N TYR A 89 1.72 -44.66 -37.94
CA TYR A 89 2.52 -45.88 -37.82
C TYR A 89 3.87 -45.68 -37.10
N ASP A 90 4.12 -44.47 -36.58
CA ASP A 90 5.38 -44.09 -35.91
C ASP A 90 6.59 -44.29 -36.85
N LEU A 91 7.79 -44.55 -36.32
CA LEU A 91 9.00 -44.80 -37.11
C LEU A 91 8.90 -46.10 -37.95
N ILE A 92 8.69 -45.97 -39.25
CA ILE A 92 8.66 -47.09 -40.21
C ILE A 92 10.09 -47.42 -40.67
N THR A 93 10.54 -48.66 -40.41
CA THR A 93 11.83 -49.16 -40.90
C THR A 93 11.68 -50.11 -42.09
N ALA A 94 12.82 -50.46 -42.71
CA ALA A 94 12.88 -51.36 -43.85
C ALA A 94 12.24 -52.75 -43.62
N GLU A 95 12.20 -53.24 -42.38
CA GLU A 95 11.60 -54.53 -41.99
C GLU A 95 10.10 -54.42 -41.69
N ASP A 96 9.58 -53.21 -41.42
CA ASP A 96 8.19 -53.01 -40.99
C ASP A 96 7.20 -52.94 -42.16
N ILE A 97 7.67 -52.62 -43.39
CA ILE A 97 6.81 -52.36 -44.56
C ILE A 97 5.96 -53.56 -44.98
N ASP A 98 6.52 -54.77 -45.01
CA ASP A 98 5.77 -55.97 -45.38
C ASP A 98 4.71 -56.31 -44.32
N GLY A 99 4.98 -56.02 -43.03
CA GLY A 99 4.01 -56.15 -41.94
C GLY A 99 2.92 -55.09 -41.98
N ILE A 100 3.28 -53.85 -42.31
CA ILE A 100 2.35 -52.71 -42.44
C ILE A 100 1.42 -52.90 -43.65
N ALA A 101 1.91 -53.44 -44.76
CA ALA A 101 1.06 -53.73 -45.94
C ALA A 101 -0.06 -54.73 -45.62
N ASP A 102 0.30 -55.81 -44.91
CA ASP A 102 -0.67 -56.81 -44.45
C ASP A 102 -1.62 -56.24 -43.40
N GLU A 103 -1.15 -55.34 -42.53
CA GLU A 103 -1.97 -54.67 -41.51
C GLU A 103 -2.92 -53.63 -42.11
N ILE A 104 -2.49 -52.86 -43.12
CA ILE A 104 -3.34 -51.93 -43.88
C ILE A 104 -4.41 -52.71 -44.63
N ALA A 105 -4.05 -53.78 -45.33
CA ALA A 105 -5.02 -54.62 -46.04
C ALA A 105 -6.06 -55.24 -45.09
N ALA A 106 -5.63 -55.69 -43.90
CA ALA A 106 -6.52 -56.20 -42.87
C ALA A 106 -7.44 -55.11 -42.30
N ARG A 107 -6.92 -53.91 -42.00
CA ARG A 107 -7.71 -52.77 -41.52
C ARG A 107 -8.68 -52.24 -42.56
N GLU A 108 -8.30 -52.24 -43.83
CA GLU A 108 -9.18 -51.82 -44.91
C GLU A 108 -10.29 -52.83 -45.14
N GLN A 109 -10.00 -54.13 -45.04
CA GLN A 109 -11.02 -55.17 -45.03
C GLN A 109 -11.97 -55.01 -43.82
N GLN A 110 -11.43 -54.75 -42.63
CA GLN A 110 -12.23 -54.48 -41.43
C GLN A 110 -13.11 -53.24 -41.58
N LYS A 111 -12.55 -52.13 -42.10
CA LYS A 111 -13.29 -50.89 -42.37
C LYS A 111 -14.42 -51.11 -43.37
N GLN A 112 -14.22 -51.93 -44.40
CA GLN A 112 -15.28 -52.29 -45.35
C GLN A 112 -16.37 -53.17 -44.70
N GLU A 113 -16.01 -54.06 -43.78
CA GLU A 113 -16.96 -54.84 -42.99
C GLU A 113 -17.77 -53.95 -42.03
N GLU A 114 -17.14 -53.01 -41.34
CA GLU A 114 -17.77 -52.02 -40.46
C GLU A 114 -18.71 -51.08 -41.23
N ILE A 115 -18.30 -50.58 -42.41
CA ILE A 115 -19.17 -49.75 -43.27
C ILE A 115 -20.40 -50.54 -43.73
N LYS A 116 -20.21 -51.81 -44.06
CA LYS A 116 -21.31 -52.70 -44.49
C LYS A 116 -22.27 -53.00 -43.34
N GLU A 117 -21.76 -53.20 -42.14
CA GLU A 117 -22.56 -53.37 -40.92
C GLU A 117 -23.32 -52.09 -40.57
N ALA A 118 -22.63 -50.94 -40.54
CA ALA A 118 -23.21 -49.61 -40.33
C ALA A 118 -24.36 -49.36 -41.32
N ARG A 119 -24.14 -49.61 -42.61
CA ARG A 119 -25.18 -49.45 -43.64
C ARG A 119 -26.42 -50.32 -43.39
N GLN A 120 -26.26 -51.51 -42.82
CA GLN A 120 -27.37 -52.42 -42.52
C GLN A 120 -28.17 -52.02 -41.27
N ASN A 121 -27.53 -51.29 -40.35
CA ASN A 121 -28.08 -50.97 -39.04
C ASN A 121 -28.58 -49.52 -38.92
N ILE A 122 -28.21 -48.63 -39.85
CA ILE A 122 -28.74 -47.27 -39.92
C ILE A 122 -30.17 -47.29 -40.50
N ASP A 123 -31.13 -46.78 -39.73
CA ASP A 123 -32.52 -46.59 -40.17
C ASP A 123 -32.69 -45.23 -40.88
N LEU A 124 -32.21 -45.13 -42.11
CA LEU A 124 -32.37 -43.94 -42.96
C LEU A 124 -32.91 -44.30 -44.36
N PRO A 125 -33.60 -43.37 -45.03
CA PRO A 125 -33.95 -43.52 -46.44
C PRO A 125 -32.71 -43.75 -47.31
N GLU A 126 -32.83 -44.59 -48.34
CA GLU A 126 -31.73 -45.00 -49.23
C GLU A 126 -30.98 -43.82 -49.85
N GLU A 127 -31.67 -42.71 -50.12
CA GLU A 127 -31.08 -41.48 -50.65
C GLU A 127 -30.03 -40.87 -49.71
N ARG A 128 -30.30 -40.89 -48.39
CA ARG A 128 -29.40 -40.39 -47.34
C ARG A 128 -28.25 -41.33 -47.05
N LEU A 129 -28.52 -42.63 -47.10
CA LEU A 129 -27.47 -43.65 -47.00
C LEU A 129 -26.47 -43.51 -48.18
N ASN A 130 -26.98 -43.29 -49.39
CA ASN A 130 -26.12 -43.06 -50.55
C ASN A 130 -25.34 -41.74 -50.45
N ALA A 131 -25.95 -40.68 -49.90
CA ALA A 131 -25.26 -39.42 -49.63
C ALA A 131 -24.09 -39.61 -48.64
N LEU A 132 -24.33 -40.29 -47.52
CA LEU A 132 -23.29 -40.65 -46.54
C LEU A 132 -22.19 -41.50 -47.17
N GLU A 133 -22.55 -42.45 -48.03
CA GLU A 133 -21.58 -43.31 -48.72
C GLU A 133 -20.71 -42.52 -49.70
N GLN A 134 -21.32 -41.62 -50.46
CA GLN A 134 -20.64 -40.79 -51.45
C GLN A 134 -19.60 -39.86 -50.83
N VAL A 135 -19.84 -39.39 -49.61
CA VAL A 135 -18.87 -38.55 -48.87
C VAL A 135 -17.97 -39.34 -47.92
N GLY A 136 -18.17 -40.67 -47.82
CA GLY A 136 -17.38 -41.55 -46.96
C GLY A 136 -17.70 -41.46 -45.46
N ALA A 137 -18.88 -40.95 -45.08
CA ALA A 137 -19.26 -40.66 -43.69
C ALA A 137 -20.23 -41.67 -43.05
N ILE A 138 -20.57 -42.78 -43.73
CA ILE A 138 -21.51 -43.81 -43.19
C ILE A 138 -21.07 -44.31 -41.80
N ARG A 139 -19.78 -44.59 -41.63
CA ARG A 139 -19.26 -45.13 -40.37
C ARG A 139 -19.34 -44.09 -39.25
N ASP A 140 -18.95 -42.86 -39.56
CA ASP A 140 -18.91 -41.77 -38.60
C ASP A 140 -20.32 -41.39 -38.16
N PHE A 141 -21.31 -41.43 -39.08
CA PHE A 141 -22.72 -41.26 -38.74
C PHE A 141 -23.26 -42.38 -37.86
N TYR A 142 -22.93 -43.64 -38.16
CA TYR A 142 -23.36 -44.78 -37.34
C TYR A 142 -22.82 -44.74 -35.91
N GLN A 143 -21.64 -44.14 -35.72
CA GLN A 143 -21.01 -43.97 -34.42
C GLN A 143 -21.47 -42.70 -33.69
N SER A 144 -22.06 -41.74 -34.40
CA SER A 144 -22.64 -40.54 -33.79
C SER A 144 -23.98 -40.85 -33.11
N GLU A 145 -24.29 -40.12 -32.04
CA GLU A 145 -25.63 -40.10 -31.46
C GLU A 145 -26.55 -39.09 -32.17
N ASP A 146 -26.04 -38.40 -33.19
CA ASP A 146 -26.71 -37.32 -33.90
C ASP A 146 -27.77 -37.85 -34.88
N ASP A 147 -28.83 -37.08 -35.11
CA ASP A 147 -29.70 -37.33 -36.24
C ASP A 147 -29.03 -36.91 -37.56
N TYR A 148 -29.59 -37.34 -38.70
CA TYR A 148 -28.99 -37.06 -40.00
C TYR A 148 -28.84 -35.57 -40.30
N ILE A 149 -29.77 -34.75 -39.81
CA ILE A 149 -29.78 -33.31 -40.10
C ILE A 149 -28.63 -32.65 -39.32
N ASP A 150 -28.55 -32.91 -38.02
CA ASP A 150 -27.49 -32.37 -37.16
C ASP A 150 -26.10 -32.86 -37.61
N PHE A 151 -26.00 -34.13 -38.02
CA PHE A 151 -24.76 -34.68 -38.58
C PHE A 151 -24.39 -34.03 -39.93
N ALA A 152 -25.36 -33.77 -40.80
CA ALA A 152 -25.12 -33.15 -42.10
C ALA A 152 -24.66 -31.68 -42.00
N VAL A 153 -25.05 -30.99 -40.93
CA VAL A 153 -24.59 -29.64 -40.60
C VAL A 153 -23.13 -29.66 -40.17
N THR A 154 -22.79 -30.55 -39.24
CA THR A 154 -21.41 -30.76 -38.77
C THR A 154 -20.50 -31.20 -39.93
N TYR A 155 -21.00 -32.07 -40.79
CA TYR A 155 -20.28 -32.63 -41.93
C TYR A 155 -20.65 -31.89 -43.22
N GLY A 156 -20.20 -30.63 -43.36
CA GLY A 156 -20.68 -29.66 -44.36
C GLY A 156 -20.75 -30.09 -45.84
N LYS A 157 -20.10 -31.19 -46.24
CA LYS A 157 -20.30 -31.82 -47.57
C LYS A 157 -21.70 -32.42 -47.76
N LEU A 158 -22.40 -32.76 -46.68
CA LEU A 158 -23.75 -33.31 -46.67
C LEU A 158 -24.84 -32.23 -46.63
N LYS A 159 -24.51 -30.97 -46.32
CA LYS A 159 -25.47 -29.85 -46.25
C LYS A 159 -26.24 -29.66 -47.56
N ALA A 160 -25.63 -29.98 -48.71
CA ALA A 160 -26.26 -29.94 -50.03
C ALA A 160 -27.33 -31.03 -50.26
N THR A 161 -27.48 -31.98 -49.35
CA THR A 161 -28.44 -33.10 -49.43
C THR A 161 -29.68 -32.88 -48.57
N LEU A 162 -29.71 -31.79 -47.81
CA LEU A 162 -30.87 -31.35 -47.03
C LEU A 162 -31.88 -30.67 -47.96
N SER A 163 -33.17 -30.85 -47.66
CA SER A 163 -34.23 -30.10 -48.34
C SER A 163 -34.25 -28.63 -47.91
N ASP A 164 -34.88 -27.76 -48.70
CA ASP A 164 -34.99 -26.33 -48.36
C ASP A 164 -35.68 -26.11 -47.00
N ASP A 165 -36.70 -26.91 -46.66
CA ASP A 165 -37.40 -26.82 -45.36
C ASP A 165 -36.48 -27.24 -44.19
N GLU A 166 -35.60 -28.21 -44.39
CA GLU A 166 -34.63 -28.68 -43.38
C GLU A 166 -33.46 -27.71 -43.23
N LEU A 167 -33.03 -27.09 -44.33
CA LEU A 167 -32.06 -26.00 -44.30
C LEU A 167 -32.62 -24.79 -43.56
N ASP A 168 -33.89 -24.43 -43.79
CA ASP A 168 -34.56 -23.35 -43.06
C ASP A 168 -34.68 -23.68 -41.56
N GLU A 169 -34.96 -24.93 -41.18
CA GLU A 169 -35.00 -25.36 -39.77
C GLU A 169 -33.62 -25.33 -39.11
N VAL A 170 -32.58 -25.79 -39.81
CA VAL A 170 -31.18 -25.69 -39.38
C VAL A 170 -30.76 -24.23 -39.24
N GLU A 171 -31.00 -23.39 -40.24
CA GLU A 171 -30.66 -21.97 -40.18
C GLU A 171 -31.45 -21.25 -39.09
N LYS A 172 -32.65 -21.70 -38.75
CA LYS A 172 -33.42 -21.19 -37.61
C LYS A 172 -32.79 -21.63 -36.29
N ARG A 173 -32.35 -22.89 -36.14
CA ARG A 173 -31.63 -23.39 -34.96
C ARG A 173 -30.26 -22.73 -34.81
N GLU A 174 -29.45 -22.70 -35.86
CA GLU A 174 -28.14 -22.02 -35.91
C GLU A 174 -28.29 -20.53 -35.58
N ARG A 175 -29.33 -19.85 -36.09
CA ARG A 175 -29.61 -18.44 -35.77
C ARG A 175 -30.11 -18.27 -34.34
N MET A 176 -30.85 -19.22 -33.79
CA MET A 176 -31.30 -19.20 -32.40
C MET A 176 -30.14 -19.48 -31.44
N ASP A 177 -29.23 -20.39 -31.79
CA ASP A 177 -27.98 -20.67 -31.09
C ASP A 177 -26.95 -19.54 -31.22
N LEU A 178 -26.89 -18.89 -32.39
CA LEU A 178 -26.05 -17.70 -32.60
C LEU A 178 -26.61 -16.53 -31.80
N TYR A 179 -27.94 -16.36 -31.76
CA TYR A 179 -28.64 -15.36 -30.95
C TYR A 179 -28.51 -15.63 -29.45
N ASP A 180 -28.54 -16.91 -29.03
CA ASP A 180 -28.25 -17.31 -27.66
C ASP A 180 -26.78 -17.09 -27.30
N ARG A 181 -25.83 -17.40 -28.19
CA ARG A 181 -24.41 -17.07 -28.01
C ARG A 181 -24.16 -15.56 -27.95
N TYR A 182 -24.82 -14.78 -28.81
CA TYR A 182 -24.69 -13.32 -28.88
C TYR A 182 -25.28 -12.61 -27.65
N ASN A 183 -26.39 -13.11 -27.11
CA ASN A 183 -27.07 -12.54 -25.94
C ASN A 183 -26.52 -13.07 -24.60
N ARG A 184 -25.90 -14.25 -24.59
CA ARG A 184 -25.38 -14.87 -23.35
C ARG A 184 -23.90 -14.64 -23.13
N ASN A 185 -23.11 -14.34 -24.17
CA ASN A 185 -21.64 -14.21 -24.07
C ASN A 185 -21.08 -15.29 -23.12
N GLU A 186 -21.30 -16.57 -23.46
CA GLU A 186 -21.14 -17.72 -22.53
C GLU A 186 -19.75 -17.80 -21.88
N GLU A 187 -18.72 -17.22 -22.49
CA GLU A 187 -17.39 -17.07 -21.91
C GLU A 187 -17.36 -16.25 -20.61
N ARG A 188 -18.38 -15.40 -20.41
CA ARG A 188 -18.48 -14.42 -19.32
C ARG A 188 -19.27 -14.92 -18.12
N TYR A 189 -20.05 -15.99 -18.22
CA TYR A 189 -20.88 -16.45 -17.09
C TYR A 189 -20.60 -17.91 -16.72
N VAL A 190 -20.53 -18.21 -15.42
CA VAL A 190 -20.33 -19.56 -14.89
C VAL A 190 -21.69 -20.21 -14.63
N GLY A 191 -22.34 -20.65 -15.70
CA GLY A 191 -23.69 -21.21 -15.66
C GLY A 191 -24.74 -20.14 -15.38
N LEU A 192 -25.84 -20.13 -16.13
CA LEU A 192 -26.96 -19.22 -15.87
C LEU A 192 -28.10 -19.98 -15.19
N PRO A 193 -28.74 -19.41 -14.16
CA PRO A 193 -29.99 -19.97 -13.64
C PRO A 193 -31.05 -20.06 -14.75
N PRO A 194 -31.79 -21.17 -14.88
CA PRO A 194 -32.77 -21.37 -15.95
C PRO A 194 -33.99 -20.43 -15.89
N GLU A 195 -34.10 -19.59 -14.86
CA GLU A 195 -35.25 -18.74 -14.54
C GLU A 195 -34.86 -17.25 -14.41
N ILE A 196 -34.15 -16.68 -15.41
CA ILE A 196 -33.84 -15.24 -15.45
C ILE A 196 -34.55 -14.58 -16.63
N ASP A 197 -35.46 -13.65 -16.32
CA ASP A 197 -36.24 -12.87 -17.31
C ASP A 197 -35.42 -11.73 -17.95
N VAL A 198 -34.18 -11.51 -17.52
CA VAL A 198 -33.29 -10.41 -17.93
C VAL A 198 -32.15 -10.90 -18.83
N GLY A 199 -31.95 -10.25 -19.97
CA GLY A 199 -30.84 -10.51 -20.89
C GLY A 199 -30.11 -9.23 -21.31
N ILE A 200 -28.93 -9.38 -21.94
CA ILE A 200 -28.22 -8.26 -22.56
C ILE A 200 -28.51 -8.27 -24.06
N VAL A 201 -28.99 -7.14 -24.59
CA VAL A 201 -29.24 -6.94 -26.03
C VAL A 201 -28.72 -5.55 -26.41
N ASP A 202 -27.83 -5.49 -27.40
CA ASP A 202 -27.18 -4.24 -27.86
C ASP A 202 -26.46 -3.47 -26.73
N GLY A 203 -25.88 -4.18 -25.76
CA GLY A 203 -25.19 -3.58 -24.62
C GLY A 203 -26.08 -3.00 -23.51
N ALA A 204 -27.40 -3.15 -23.64
CA ALA A 204 -28.39 -2.77 -22.62
C ALA A 204 -28.99 -4.03 -21.96
N TYR A 205 -29.40 -3.92 -20.70
CA TYR A 205 -30.26 -4.94 -20.10
C TYR A 205 -31.70 -4.77 -20.58
N LYS A 206 -32.33 -5.86 -21.02
CA LYS A 206 -33.74 -5.91 -21.42
C LYS A 206 -34.47 -7.09 -20.75
N VAL A 207 -35.78 -6.95 -20.57
CA VAL A 207 -36.67 -8.00 -20.05
C VAL A 207 -37.26 -8.77 -21.23
N LYS A 208 -37.05 -10.09 -21.24
CA LYS A 208 -37.54 -10.99 -22.29
C LYS A 208 -39.07 -11.11 -22.26
N LYS A 209 -39.68 -11.15 -23.43
CA LYS A 209 -41.11 -11.48 -23.63
C LYS A 209 -41.25 -12.55 -24.71
N GLU A 210 -42.16 -13.51 -24.51
CA GLU A 210 -42.32 -14.67 -25.42
C GLU A 210 -42.81 -14.28 -26.83
N ASP A 211 -43.52 -13.15 -26.99
CA ASP A 211 -44.19 -12.76 -28.25
C ASP A 211 -44.15 -11.25 -28.59
N GLU A 212 -43.29 -10.46 -27.92
CA GLU A 212 -43.17 -9.00 -28.11
C GLU A 212 -41.70 -8.54 -28.15
N ASP A 213 -41.46 -7.32 -28.61
CA ASP A 213 -40.13 -6.68 -28.48
C ASP A 213 -39.73 -6.61 -27.00
N ASP A 214 -38.47 -6.92 -26.72
CA ASP A 214 -37.92 -6.88 -25.35
C ASP A 214 -38.01 -5.47 -24.75
N ASP A 215 -38.51 -5.39 -23.52
CA ASP A 215 -38.63 -4.12 -22.81
C ASP A 215 -37.26 -3.68 -22.27
N LEU A 216 -36.87 -2.43 -22.50
CA LEU A 216 -35.67 -1.87 -21.88
C LEU A 216 -35.75 -1.95 -20.34
N LEU A 217 -34.73 -2.53 -19.72
CA LEU A 217 -34.54 -2.56 -18.28
C LEU A 217 -33.55 -1.47 -17.85
N ALA A 218 -32.37 -1.46 -18.47
CA ALA A 218 -31.32 -0.48 -18.21
C ALA A 218 -30.52 -0.15 -19.48
N SER A 219 -30.18 1.12 -19.67
CA SER A 219 -29.43 1.63 -20.84
C SER A 219 -27.91 1.45 -20.75
N PHE A 220 -27.45 0.48 -19.97
CA PHE A 220 -26.04 0.19 -19.72
C PHE A 220 -25.89 -1.29 -19.36
N ARG A 221 -24.65 -1.77 -19.34
CA ARG A 221 -24.28 -3.07 -18.76
C ARG A 221 -23.31 -2.91 -17.59
N ILE A 222 -23.24 -3.91 -16.73
CA ILE A 222 -22.34 -3.96 -15.59
C ILE A 222 -21.35 -5.11 -15.81
N ASP A 223 -20.06 -4.79 -15.91
CA ASP A 223 -18.97 -5.74 -16.07
C ASP A 223 -18.29 -5.96 -14.72
N VAL A 224 -18.38 -7.17 -14.16
CA VAL A 224 -17.74 -7.49 -12.87
C VAL A 224 -16.25 -7.70 -13.11
N ASN A 225 -15.44 -6.86 -12.48
CA ASN A 225 -13.98 -6.95 -12.52
C ASN A 225 -13.47 -7.94 -11.46
N ALA A 226 -14.06 -7.90 -10.25
CA ALA A 226 -13.76 -8.83 -9.15
C ALA A 226 -14.93 -8.93 -8.15
N PHE A 227 -15.03 -10.07 -7.49
CA PHE A 227 -15.84 -10.27 -6.29
C PHE A 227 -14.99 -9.94 -5.06
N LEU A 228 -15.45 -9.02 -4.22
CA LEU A 228 -14.66 -8.53 -3.10
C LEU A 228 -15.09 -9.16 -1.78
N THR A 229 -14.10 -9.58 -0.99
CA THR A 229 -14.26 -10.04 0.39
C THR A 229 -13.73 -9.02 1.37
N THR A 230 -14.42 -8.85 2.49
CA THR A 230 -13.92 -8.09 3.64
C THR A 230 -13.59 -9.08 4.76
N GLU A 231 -12.59 -8.79 5.59
CA GLU A 231 -12.19 -9.70 6.68
C GLU A 231 -13.30 -9.90 7.73
N GLU A 232 -14.20 -8.93 7.89
CA GLU A 232 -15.19 -8.90 8.98
C GLU A 232 -16.63 -9.29 8.56
N ASP A 233 -16.97 -9.35 7.27
CA ASP A 233 -18.37 -9.52 6.82
C ASP A 233 -18.55 -10.48 5.62
N GLU A 234 -19.67 -11.23 5.61
CA GLU A 234 -20.22 -11.91 4.41
C GLU A 234 -20.81 -10.90 3.39
N VAL A 235 -20.50 -9.61 3.52
CA VAL A 235 -21.01 -8.55 2.64
C VAL A 235 -20.26 -8.62 1.32
N GLN A 236 -20.95 -9.17 0.33
CA GLN A 236 -20.43 -9.26 -1.03
C GLN A 236 -20.41 -7.86 -1.66
N LYS A 237 -19.24 -7.21 -1.63
CA LYS A 237 -18.94 -6.05 -2.47
C LYS A 237 -18.52 -6.53 -3.87
N TYR A 238 -18.73 -5.69 -4.87
CA TYR A 238 -18.36 -5.97 -6.26
C TYR A 238 -17.55 -4.81 -6.82
N ASP A 239 -16.36 -5.08 -7.35
CA ASP A 239 -15.67 -4.15 -8.23
C ASP A 239 -16.26 -4.30 -9.63
N VAL A 240 -16.92 -3.25 -10.13
CA VAL A 240 -17.63 -3.29 -11.41
C VAL A 240 -17.26 -2.13 -12.31
N THR A 241 -17.25 -2.38 -13.62
CA THR A 241 -17.24 -1.37 -14.66
C THR A 241 -18.64 -1.20 -15.22
N ILE A 242 -19.22 -0.02 -15.04
CA ILE A 242 -20.49 0.38 -15.64
C ILE A 242 -20.20 0.87 -17.06
N VAL A 243 -20.76 0.20 -18.06
CA VAL A 243 -20.54 0.49 -19.49
C VAL A 243 -21.84 1.01 -20.10
N PRO A 244 -21.96 2.33 -20.33
CA PRO A 244 -23.13 2.92 -20.97
C PRO A 244 -23.29 2.45 -22.42
N THR A 245 -24.53 2.33 -22.90
CA THR A 245 -24.79 2.11 -24.34
C THR A 245 -24.57 3.36 -25.18
N SER A 246 -24.73 4.54 -24.57
CA SER A 246 -24.55 5.80 -25.25
C SER A 246 -23.07 6.21 -25.27
N PRO A 247 -22.54 6.69 -26.41
CA PRO A 247 -21.18 7.23 -26.47
C PRO A 247 -21.03 8.58 -25.73
N HIS A 248 -22.14 9.17 -25.25
CA HIS A 248 -22.11 10.42 -24.49
C HIS A 248 -21.60 10.25 -23.05
N ASP A 249 -21.75 9.06 -22.48
CA ASP A 249 -21.20 8.73 -21.17
C ASP A 249 -19.99 7.79 -21.34
N LYS A 250 -18.92 8.04 -20.58
CA LYS A 250 -17.77 7.14 -20.51
C LYS A 250 -18.05 5.99 -19.53
N SER A 251 -17.47 4.82 -19.80
CA SER A 251 -17.41 3.71 -18.84
C SER A 251 -16.75 4.14 -17.54
N ARG A 252 -17.21 3.60 -16.40
CA ARG A 252 -16.71 3.97 -15.07
C ARG A 252 -16.56 2.74 -14.20
N ARG A 253 -15.39 2.60 -13.57
CA ARG A 253 -15.17 1.63 -12.50
C ARG A 253 -15.81 2.15 -11.21
N LYS A 254 -16.37 1.26 -10.40
CA LYS A 254 -16.94 1.57 -9.09
C LYS A 254 -17.01 0.31 -8.23
N ILE A 255 -16.76 0.45 -6.93
CA ILE A 255 -17.09 -0.57 -5.95
C ILE A 255 -18.52 -0.36 -5.47
N ILE A 256 -19.34 -1.42 -5.51
CA ILE A 256 -20.74 -1.38 -5.08
C ILE A 256 -21.03 -2.49 -4.09
N ASP A 257 -21.79 -2.14 -3.05
CA ASP A 257 -22.32 -3.10 -2.09
C ASP A 257 -23.46 -3.94 -2.71
N GLY A 258 -23.52 -5.24 -2.42
CA GLY A 258 -24.57 -6.11 -2.98
C GLY A 258 -26.00 -5.78 -2.54
N SER A 259 -26.17 -4.96 -1.51
CA SER A 259 -27.46 -4.38 -1.10
C SER A 259 -27.95 -3.26 -2.01
N VAL A 260 -27.10 -2.73 -2.90
CA VAL A 260 -27.48 -1.75 -3.93
C VAL A 260 -28.58 -2.32 -4.84
N PHE A 261 -28.59 -3.64 -5.06
CA PHE A 261 -29.62 -4.34 -5.83
C PHE A 261 -30.93 -4.60 -5.06
N ASN A 262 -31.01 -4.29 -3.76
CA ASN A 262 -32.20 -4.59 -2.96
C ASN A 262 -33.33 -3.56 -3.16
N ARG A 263 -33.03 -2.35 -3.64
CA ARG A 263 -34.00 -1.26 -3.81
C ARG A 263 -33.65 -0.38 -5.01
N THR A 264 -34.65 -0.04 -5.82
CA THR A 264 -34.49 0.80 -7.03
C THR A 264 -33.90 2.17 -6.72
N THR A 265 -34.27 2.80 -5.61
CA THR A 265 -33.67 4.09 -5.23
C THR A 265 -32.16 3.96 -5.00
N ASN A 266 -31.75 2.97 -4.19
CA ASN A 266 -30.34 2.74 -3.89
C ASN A 266 -29.54 2.37 -5.16
N PHE A 267 -30.13 1.54 -6.03
CA PHE A 267 -29.55 1.18 -7.31
C PHE A 267 -29.36 2.39 -8.23
N LYS A 268 -30.36 3.26 -8.34
CA LYS A 268 -30.27 4.46 -9.17
C LYS A 268 -29.20 5.43 -8.66
N ASP A 269 -29.17 5.66 -7.35
CA ASP A 269 -28.23 6.60 -6.73
C ASP A 269 -26.78 6.12 -6.85
N ASN A 270 -26.54 4.81 -6.86
CA ASN A 270 -25.19 4.24 -6.88
C ASN A 270 -24.71 3.79 -8.25
N VAL A 271 -25.60 3.37 -9.17
CA VAL A 271 -25.23 2.73 -10.45
C VAL A 271 -25.67 3.57 -11.65
N CYS A 272 -26.81 4.25 -11.59
CA CYS A 272 -27.32 5.05 -12.72
C CYS A 272 -26.71 6.46 -12.73
N ILE A 273 -25.38 6.56 -12.75
CA ILE A 273 -24.65 7.82 -12.69
C ILE A 273 -24.22 8.24 -14.09
N GLY A 274 -24.65 9.42 -14.54
CA GLY A 274 -24.34 9.94 -15.87
C GLY A 274 -25.50 10.75 -16.44
N THR A 275 -25.44 11.01 -17.75
CA THR A 275 -26.51 11.74 -18.44
C THR A 275 -27.52 10.82 -19.13
N THR A 276 -27.12 9.59 -19.46
CA THR A 276 -27.89 8.66 -20.30
C THR A 276 -28.13 7.29 -19.66
N THR A 277 -27.48 6.99 -18.52
CA THR A 277 -27.68 5.76 -17.76
C THR A 277 -29.04 5.78 -17.05
N THR A 278 -29.96 4.89 -17.42
CA THR A 278 -31.31 4.81 -16.88
C THR A 278 -31.64 3.39 -16.43
N TYR A 279 -32.56 3.29 -15.47
CA TYR A 279 -33.21 2.05 -15.02
C TYR A 279 -34.72 2.27 -14.93
N GLU A 280 -35.50 1.48 -15.66
CA GLU A 280 -36.91 1.80 -15.95
C GLU A 280 -37.94 0.89 -15.27
N LYS A 281 -37.51 -0.22 -14.65
CA LYS A 281 -38.42 -1.19 -14.02
C LYS A 281 -38.38 -1.16 -12.48
N GLY A 282 -39.11 -2.06 -11.82
CA GLY A 282 -39.21 -2.14 -10.36
C GLY A 282 -38.23 -3.12 -9.72
N ASP A 283 -38.27 -3.23 -8.39
CA ASP A 283 -37.30 -3.98 -7.56
C ASP A 283 -37.15 -5.47 -7.93
N ARG A 284 -38.22 -6.12 -8.44
CA ARG A 284 -38.18 -7.53 -8.86
C ARG A 284 -37.01 -7.81 -9.82
N TYR A 285 -36.82 -6.96 -10.83
CA TYR A 285 -35.80 -7.17 -11.86
C TYR A 285 -34.38 -6.87 -11.36
N LEU A 286 -34.23 -6.16 -10.24
CA LEU A 286 -32.91 -6.00 -9.61
C LEU A 286 -32.43 -7.31 -8.98
N THR A 287 -33.34 -8.17 -8.53
CA THR A 287 -32.98 -9.50 -8.02
C THR A 287 -32.42 -10.36 -9.15
N ASP A 288 -33.05 -10.31 -10.33
CA ASP A 288 -32.59 -11.01 -11.52
C ASP A 288 -31.26 -10.44 -12.02
N LEU A 289 -31.10 -9.12 -12.02
CA LEU A 289 -29.85 -8.46 -12.34
C LEU A 289 -28.73 -8.83 -11.37
N LYS A 290 -29.01 -8.88 -10.06
CA LYS A 290 -28.05 -9.33 -9.04
C LYS A 290 -27.60 -10.76 -9.27
N ARG A 291 -28.54 -11.66 -9.59
CA ARG A 291 -28.23 -13.05 -9.93
C ARG A 291 -27.36 -13.13 -11.18
N LEU A 292 -27.68 -12.38 -12.22
CA LEU A 292 -26.90 -12.33 -13.46
C LEU A 292 -25.47 -11.86 -13.19
N ILE A 293 -25.32 -10.78 -12.43
CA ILE A 293 -24.01 -10.22 -12.02
C ILE A 293 -23.21 -11.22 -11.17
N GLY A 294 -23.86 -11.89 -10.22
CA GLY A 294 -23.24 -12.90 -9.36
C GLY A 294 -22.74 -14.15 -10.08
N HIS A 295 -23.18 -14.39 -11.32
CA HIS A 295 -22.68 -15.50 -12.15
C HIS A 295 -21.62 -15.07 -13.17
N GLN A 296 -21.21 -13.79 -13.21
CA GLN A 296 -20.11 -13.39 -14.08
C GLN A 296 -18.81 -14.06 -13.65
N LYS A 297 -17.99 -14.49 -14.61
CA LYS A 297 -16.66 -15.06 -14.40
C LYS A 297 -15.71 -13.91 -14.06
N ALA A 298 -15.43 -13.74 -12.78
CA ALA A 298 -14.49 -12.78 -12.25
C ALA A 298 -13.70 -13.39 -11.08
N PRO A 299 -12.45 -12.96 -10.84
CA PRO A 299 -11.67 -13.40 -9.68
C PRO A 299 -12.30 -12.93 -8.36
N HIS A 300 -11.93 -13.60 -7.28
CA HIS A 300 -12.13 -13.10 -5.92
C HIS A 300 -10.87 -12.34 -5.48
N LYS A 301 -11.04 -11.19 -4.85
CA LYS A 301 -9.96 -10.32 -4.35
C LYS A 301 -10.36 -9.76 -2.98
N ASP A 302 -9.38 -9.43 -2.17
CA ASP A 302 -9.61 -8.77 -0.88
C ASP A 302 -9.70 -7.26 -1.04
N ILE A 303 -10.46 -6.62 -0.17
CA ILE A 303 -10.58 -5.16 -0.16
C ILE A 303 -9.53 -4.54 0.76
N ALA A 304 -8.89 -3.48 0.27
CA ALA A 304 -8.04 -2.61 1.06
C ALA A 304 -8.78 -1.28 1.28
N ASP A 305 -9.13 -0.99 2.53
CA ASP A 305 -9.80 0.26 2.91
C ASP A 305 -8.80 1.42 3.16
N ASP A 306 -7.50 1.15 3.03
CA ASP A 306 -6.41 2.11 3.26
C ASP A 306 -5.18 1.84 2.36
N VAL A 307 -4.40 2.90 2.10
CA VAL A 307 -3.16 2.83 1.32
C VAL A 307 -2.01 2.28 2.15
N GLY A 308 -1.28 1.31 1.61
CA GLY A 308 -0.12 0.72 2.27
C GLY A 308 0.08 -0.73 1.90
N ILE A 309 0.84 -1.45 2.73
CA ILE A 309 1.24 -2.82 2.48
C ILE A 309 0.19 -3.77 3.03
N HIS A 310 -0.44 -4.51 2.13
CA HIS A 310 -1.39 -5.59 2.43
C HIS A 310 -0.77 -6.89 1.93
N GLY A 311 -0.46 -7.81 2.84
CA GLY A 311 0.34 -8.99 2.51
C GLY A 311 1.77 -8.62 2.05
N ASP A 312 2.12 -8.99 0.83
CA ASP A 312 3.35 -8.66 0.12
C ASP A 312 3.14 -7.61 -0.99
N GLU A 313 1.98 -6.96 -1.02
CA GLU A 313 1.59 -5.98 -2.03
C GLU A 313 1.44 -4.57 -1.44
N PHE A 314 2.02 -3.55 -2.07
CA PHE A 314 1.75 -2.15 -1.70
C PHE A 314 0.55 -1.63 -2.50
N VAL A 315 -0.60 -1.54 -1.85
CA VAL A 315 -1.84 -1.04 -2.43
C VAL A 315 -1.85 0.49 -2.42
N THR A 316 -2.00 1.08 -3.60
CA THR A 316 -2.14 2.53 -3.81
C THR A 316 -3.57 2.87 -4.27
N PRO A 317 -3.94 4.16 -4.34
CA PRO A 317 -5.27 4.58 -4.81
C PRO A 317 -5.58 4.19 -6.25
N HIS A 318 -4.56 3.86 -7.05
CA HIS A 318 -4.72 3.62 -8.49
C HIS A 318 -4.34 2.21 -8.92
N LYS A 319 -3.29 1.65 -8.32
CA LYS A 319 -2.66 0.37 -8.70
C LYS A 319 -1.92 -0.26 -7.52
N THR A 320 -1.39 -1.46 -7.71
CA THR A 320 -0.63 -2.17 -6.68
C THR A 320 0.83 -2.33 -7.08
N ILE A 321 1.77 -2.21 -6.14
CA ILE A 321 3.22 -2.26 -6.38
C ILE A 321 3.83 -3.46 -5.65
N SER A 322 4.72 -4.19 -6.32
CA SER A 322 5.63 -5.19 -5.76
C SER A 322 7.09 -4.72 -5.88
N SER A 323 8.02 -5.55 -5.42
CA SER A 323 9.47 -5.38 -5.62
C SER A 323 9.88 -5.34 -7.11
N GLU A 324 9.08 -5.90 -8.02
CA GLU A 324 9.32 -5.86 -9.48
C GLU A 324 8.62 -4.69 -10.19
N GLY A 325 7.78 -3.93 -9.47
CA GLY A 325 7.10 -2.75 -9.97
C GLY A 325 5.58 -2.85 -9.94
N TRP A 326 4.89 -2.29 -10.94
CA TRP A 326 3.43 -2.35 -10.99
C TRP A 326 2.92 -3.79 -11.22
N ILE A 327 1.98 -4.23 -10.39
CA ILE A 327 1.28 -5.51 -10.54
C ILE A 327 0.06 -5.30 -11.47
N ASP A 328 -0.15 -6.23 -12.41
CA ASP A 328 -1.38 -6.20 -13.23
C ASP A 328 -2.60 -6.41 -12.33
N TYR A 329 -3.69 -5.69 -12.62
CA TYR A 329 -4.93 -5.82 -11.86
C TYR A 329 -5.39 -7.27 -11.72
N LYS A 330 -5.18 -8.13 -12.73
CA LYS A 330 -5.57 -9.55 -12.67
C LYS A 330 -4.77 -10.35 -11.65
N GLU A 331 -3.50 -10.00 -11.48
CA GLU A 331 -2.54 -10.70 -10.63
C GLU A 331 -2.64 -10.24 -9.17
N SER A 332 -2.90 -8.95 -8.92
CA SER A 332 -2.98 -8.39 -7.56
C SER A 332 -4.06 -9.06 -6.70
N GLU A 333 -3.76 -9.42 -5.47
CA GLU A 333 -4.76 -10.02 -4.56
C GLU A 333 -5.75 -8.99 -4.02
N TYR A 334 -5.39 -7.69 -4.07
CA TYR A 334 -6.11 -6.61 -3.41
C TYR A 334 -6.77 -5.62 -4.36
N VAL A 335 -7.83 -4.98 -3.88
CA VAL A 335 -8.50 -3.84 -4.53
C VAL A 335 -8.70 -2.72 -3.52
N TYR A 336 -8.17 -1.54 -3.83
CA TYR A 336 -8.40 -0.33 -3.03
C TYR A 336 -9.85 0.17 -3.13
N ASP A 337 -10.48 0.46 -1.99
CA ASP A 337 -11.81 1.06 -1.89
C ASP A 337 -11.78 2.58 -1.83
N ASP A 338 -12.04 3.23 -2.97
CA ASP A 338 -12.10 4.69 -3.09
C ASP A 338 -13.43 5.32 -2.60
N SER A 339 -14.37 4.51 -2.09
CA SER A 339 -15.73 4.97 -1.81
C SER A 339 -15.91 5.72 -0.48
N ASP A 340 -14.93 5.61 0.43
CA ASP A 340 -15.09 6.02 1.84
C ASP A 340 -13.97 6.92 2.39
N THR A 341 -12.97 7.30 1.59
CA THR A 341 -11.76 8.02 2.01
C THR A 341 -11.56 9.34 1.26
N ASP A 342 -12.19 10.42 1.75
CA ASP A 342 -11.72 11.78 1.46
C ASP A 342 -10.38 11.98 2.21
N GLY A 343 -9.24 11.63 1.59
CA GLY A 343 -7.97 11.56 2.33
C GLY A 343 -6.72 11.58 1.47
N ILE A 344 -5.97 10.48 1.52
CA ILE A 344 -4.68 10.33 0.85
C ILE A 344 -4.79 10.32 -0.68
N ASP A 345 -5.93 9.87 -1.21
CA ASP A 345 -6.20 9.69 -2.64
C ASP A 345 -6.06 10.99 -3.44
N GLU A 346 -6.62 12.08 -2.90
CA GLU A 346 -6.54 13.40 -3.54
C GLU A 346 -5.11 13.99 -3.55
N ARG A 347 -4.21 13.42 -2.74
CA ARG A 347 -2.82 13.87 -2.59
C ARG A 347 -1.83 12.92 -3.22
N TRP A 348 -2.26 11.75 -3.66
CA TRP A 348 -1.41 10.82 -4.40
C TRP A 348 -1.10 11.39 -5.78
N THR A 349 0.17 11.38 -6.18
CA THR A 349 0.61 12.03 -7.44
C THR A 349 1.32 11.10 -8.43
N ILE A 350 1.47 9.82 -8.06
CA ILE A 350 2.03 8.79 -8.94
C ILE A 350 0.91 8.28 -9.85
N GLU A 351 0.82 8.87 -11.04
CA GLU A 351 -0.20 8.55 -12.05
C GLU A 351 0.35 7.69 -13.21
N SER A 352 1.67 7.45 -13.23
CA SER A 352 2.34 6.76 -14.34
C SER A 352 1.95 5.29 -14.43
N ASN A 353 1.79 4.79 -15.67
CA ASN A 353 1.61 3.36 -15.93
C ASN A 353 2.91 2.55 -15.81
N SER A 354 4.04 3.23 -15.61
CA SER A 354 5.37 2.64 -15.44
C SER A 354 6.03 3.19 -14.19
N LEU A 355 6.77 2.34 -13.46
CA LEU A 355 7.70 2.74 -12.40
C LEU A 355 9.13 2.89 -12.92
N GLU A 356 9.35 2.84 -14.24
CA GLU A 356 10.61 3.33 -14.82
C GLU A 356 10.82 4.79 -14.41
N TYR A 357 12.04 5.05 -13.97
CA TYR A 357 12.44 6.35 -13.44
C TYR A 357 13.66 6.92 -14.18
N ASP A 358 13.79 8.24 -14.13
CA ASP A 358 15.00 8.93 -14.59
C ASP A 358 16.07 8.89 -13.50
N GLU A 359 17.13 8.11 -13.73
CA GLU A 359 18.22 7.90 -12.77
C GLU A 359 18.92 9.21 -12.38
N ASP A 360 19.08 10.15 -13.32
CA ASP A 360 19.74 11.44 -13.05
C ASP A 360 18.90 12.29 -12.06
N ASP A 361 17.58 12.32 -12.25
CA ASP A 361 16.67 13.04 -11.34
C ASP A 361 16.64 12.40 -9.94
N VAL A 362 16.65 11.06 -9.87
CA VAL A 362 16.70 10.35 -8.57
C VAL A 362 18.01 10.63 -7.84
N GLN A 363 19.14 10.52 -8.54
CA GLN A 363 20.46 10.82 -7.99
C GLN A 363 20.51 12.26 -7.47
N GLU A 364 20.06 13.22 -8.26
CA GLU A 364 20.11 14.65 -7.90
C GLU A 364 19.19 14.96 -6.72
N PHE A 365 18.01 14.34 -6.64
CA PHE A 365 17.14 14.43 -5.48
C PHE A 365 17.84 13.94 -4.22
N ILE A 366 18.42 12.73 -4.26
CA ILE A 366 19.11 12.12 -3.10
C ILE A 366 20.28 12.98 -2.64
N LYS A 367 21.14 13.46 -3.56
CA LYS A 367 22.29 14.32 -3.22
C LYS A 367 21.90 15.62 -2.51
N ARG A 368 20.71 16.15 -2.81
CA ARG A 368 20.28 17.47 -2.34
C ARG A 368 19.36 17.44 -1.14
N VAL A 369 18.45 16.46 -1.05
CA VAL A 369 17.31 16.53 -0.12
C VAL A 369 17.76 16.57 1.35
N TRP A 370 18.77 15.78 1.71
CA TRP A 370 19.31 15.77 3.08
C TRP A 370 20.20 16.98 3.40
N ARG A 371 20.60 17.73 2.37
CA ARG A 371 21.40 18.96 2.43
C ARG A 371 20.57 20.23 2.22
N THR A 372 19.24 20.14 2.36
CA THR A 372 18.35 21.31 2.35
C THR A 372 18.41 22.11 3.65
N ARG A 373 19.10 21.58 4.67
CA ARG A 373 19.33 22.16 5.98
C ARG A 373 20.55 21.50 6.63
N ASP A 374 20.85 21.88 7.87
CA ASP A 374 21.74 21.09 8.72
C ASP A 374 21.25 19.62 8.80
N PRO A 375 22.13 18.63 8.55
CA PRO A 375 21.78 17.22 8.62
C PRO A 375 21.14 16.80 9.95
N GLN A 376 21.51 17.41 11.08
CA GLN A 376 20.93 17.05 12.39
C GLN A 376 19.43 17.36 12.47
N GLU A 377 18.93 18.31 11.68
CA GLU A 377 17.50 18.65 11.60
C GLU A 377 16.79 17.86 10.49
N THR A 378 17.48 17.52 9.40
CA THR A 378 16.86 16.90 8.21
C THR A 378 16.82 15.37 8.29
N LEU A 379 17.87 14.74 8.81
CA LEU A 379 17.97 13.28 8.88
C LEU A 379 16.90 12.62 9.77
N PRO A 380 16.46 13.20 10.90
CA PRO A 380 15.33 12.65 11.66
C PRO A 380 14.06 12.52 10.81
N LEU A 381 13.81 13.49 9.94
CA LEU A 381 12.66 13.48 9.04
C LEU A 381 12.81 12.42 7.93
N ILE A 382 13.98 12.36 7.28
CA ILE A 382 14.26 11.33 6.25
C ILE A 382 14.15 9.92 6.85
N GLY A 383 14.82 9.70 7.98
CA GLY A 383 14.79 8.41 8.67
C GLY A 383 13.39 8.00 9.12
N TYR A 384 12.59 8.96 9.58
CA TYR A 384 11.20 8.70 9.92
C TYR A 384 10.34 8.32 8.71
N ILE A 385 10.42 9.06 7.61
CA ILE A 385 9.66 8.78 6.38
C ILE A 385 10.00 7.39 5.84
N TYR A 386 11.28 7.06 5.71
CA TYR A 386 11.67 5.74 5.20
C TYR A 386 11.26 4.60 6.14
N SER A 387 11.36 4.81 7.46
CA SER A 387 10.92 3.80 8.44
C SER A 387 9.41 3.62 8.49
N SER A 388 8.64 4.62 8.11
CA SER A 388 7.18 4.57 8.18
C SER A 388 6.61 3.50 7.24
N PHE A 389 7.29 3.23 6.12
CA PHE A 389 6.97 2.13 5.22
C PHE A 389 7.04 0.76 5.88
N PHE A 390 7.78 0.65 6.98
CA PHE A 390 7.93 -0.58 7.75
C PHE A 390 7.15 -0.56 9.07
N LYS A 391 6.30 0.44 9.29
CA LYS A 391 5.55 0.62 10.55
C LYS A 391 4.84 -0.66 11.00
N THR A 392 4.12 -1.34 10.11
CA THR A 392 3.43 -2.60 10.41
C THR A 392 4.40 -3.68 10.88
N GLN A 393 5.53 -3.87 10.19
CA GLN A 393 6.57 -4.82 10.61
C GLN A 393 7.29 -4.41 11.89
N ILE A 394 7.51 -3.11 12.13
CA ILE A 394 8.08 -2.59 13.38
C ILE A 394 7.16 -2.92 14.56
N ILE A 395 5.85 -2.76 14.41
CA ILE A 395 4.88 -3.05 15.47
C ILE A 395 4.72 -4.55 15.71
N GLU A 396 4.66 -5.35 14.64
CA GLU A 396 4.41 -6.80 14.72
C GLU A 396 5.66 -7.63 15.03
N LYS A 397 6.77 -7.30 14.36
CA LYS A 397 8.02 -8.09 14.36
C LYS A 397 9.15 -7.37 15.08
N GLY A 398 9.03 -6.07 15.37
CA GLY A 398 10.08 -5.26 15.96
C GLY A 398 10.42 -5.60 17.41
N GLY A 399 9.72 -6.52 18.08
CA GLY A 399 10.08 -7.02 19.41
C GLY A 399 9.13 -6.58 20.52
N ALA A 400 9.65 -6.29 21.72
CA ALA A 400 8.85 -6.03 22.93
C ALA A 400 8.06 -4.69 22.91
N GLU A 401 8.26 -3.87 21.88
CA GLU A 401 7.78 -2.50 21.81
C GLU A 401 6.89 -2.37 20.57
N SER A 402 5.64 -2.81 20.71
CA SER A 402 4.62 -2.79 19.65
C SER A 402 4.02 -1.38 19.45
N ALA A 403 4.86 -0.43 19.06
CA ALA A 403 4.44 0.94 18.77
C ALA A 403 5.40 1.64 17.81
N PHE A 404 4.89 2.61 17.06
CA PHE A 404 5.68 3.48 16.19
C PHE A 404 5.44 4.94 16.59
N PRO A 405 6.49 5.72 16.92
CA PRO A 405 6.35 7.07 17.43
C PRO A 405 5.81 8.03 16.37
N VAL A 406 5.45 9.23 16.79
CA VAL A 406 4.99 10.33 15.95
C VAL A 406 6.14 11.32 15.78
N LEU A 407 6.38 11.81 14.57
CA LEU A 407 7.38 12.86 14.35
C LEU A 407 6.78 14.24 14.63
N SER A 408 7.44 15.04 15.47
CA SER A 408 7.04 16.40 15.77
C SER A 408 8.17 17.38 15.41
N ILE A 409 7.92 18.24 14.43
CA ILE A 409 8.86 19.27 13.95
C ILE A 409 8.41 20.62 14.47
N ILE A 410 9.26 21.28 15.26
CA ILE A 410 8.90 22.49 15.98
C ILE A 410 9.91 23.57 15.71
N GLY A 411 9.44 24.81 15.61
CA GLY A 411 10.32 25.96 15.50
C GLY A 411 9.52 27.22 15.21
N PRO A 412 10.16 28.40 15.25
CA PRO A 412 9.50 29.67 14.96
C PRO A 412 8.88 29.72 13.54
N ALA A 413 7.97 30.67 13.32
CA ALA A 413 7.52 30.98 11.97
C ALA A 413 8.70 31.42 11.09
N GLY A 414 8.74 30.97 9.83
CA GLY A 414 9.78 31.38 8.88
C GLY A 414 11.06 30.55 8.88
N VAL A 415 11.24 29.61 9.81
CA VAL A 415 12.41 28.69 9.81
C VAL A 415 12.34 27.60 8.74
N GLY A 416 11.38 27.64 7.81
CA GLY A 416 11.33 26.72 6.69
C GLY A 416 10.92 25.27 7.02
N LYS A 417 10.10 25.04 8.06
CA LYS A 417 9.57 23.70 8.41
C LYS A 417 8.77 23.08 7.26
N SER A 418 7.71 23.78 6.82
CA SER A 418 6.81 23.30 5.75
C SER A 418 7.57 23.14 4.43
N LYS A 419 8.54 24.01 4.15
CA LYS A 419 9.44 23.90 3.00
C LYS A 419 10.23 22.58 2.97
N ALA A 420 10.89 22.22 4.08
CA ALA A 420 11.62 20.95 4.14
C ALA A 420 10.69 19.73 3.99
N MET A 421 9.51 19.80 4.59
CA MET A 421 8.47 18.79 4.44
C MET A 421 8.00 18.64 3.00
N GLU A 422 7.67 19.74 2.32
CA GLU A 422 7.15 19.76 0.95
C GLU A 422 8.05 19.01 -0.03
N GLY A 423 9.36 19.25 0.00
CA GLY A 423 10.30 18.59 -0.90
C GLY A 423 10.37 17.08 -0.70
N LEU A 424 10.44 16.63 0.56
CA LEU A 424 10.46 15.20 0.89
C LEU A 424 9.12 14.51 0.61
N TYR A 425 8.01 15.18 0.90
CA TYR A 425 6.67 14.65 0.68
C TYR A 425 6.40 14.44 -0.82
N MET A 426 6.88 15.36 -1.67
CA MET A 426 6.89 15.14 -3.11
C MET A 426 7.75 13.94 -3.53
N GLY A 427 8.91 13.78 -2.91
CA GLY A 427 9.83 12.67 -3.16
C GLY A 427 9.20 11.30 -2.91
N ILE A 428 8.18 11.20 -2.05
CA ILE A 428 7.44 9.94 -1.81
C ILE A 428 6.15 9.83 -2.65
N GLY A 429 5.96 10.73 -3.62
CA GLY A 429 4.83 10.70 -4.53
C GLY A 429 3.58 11.41 -4.02
N MET A 430 3.70 12.26 -3.00
CA MET A 430 2.58 13.01 -2.42
C MET A 430 2.54 14.48 -2.89
N SER A 431 1.37 15.10 -2.81
CA SER A 431 1.21 16.52 -3.14
C SER A 431 1.84 17.42 -2.08
N ARG A 432 2.23 18.65 -2.46
CA ARG A 432 2.92 19.61 -1.57
C ARG A 432 2.08 20.06 -0.36
N SER A 433 0.81 19.71 -0.26
CA SER A 433 -0.10 20.28 0.74
C SER A 433 -0.21 19.44 2.00
N ALA A 434 0.18 20.03 3.14
CA ALA A 434 -0.14 19.51 4.46
C ALA A 434 -1.64 19.51 4.76
N TYR A 435 -2.03 18.70 5.74
CA TYR A 435 -3.35 18.74 6.35
C TYR A 435 -3.39 19.87 7.39
N GLY A 436 -4.25 20.86 7.18
CA GLY A 436 -4.38 21.99 8.10
C GLY A 436 -5.18 21.59 9.35
N ILE A 437 -4.53 21.51 10.51
CA ILE A 437 -5.24 21.16 11.76
C ILE A 437 -6.35 22.17 12.03
N GLY A 438 -6.11 23.47 11.80
CA GLY A 438 -7.09 24.53 12.04
C GLY A 438 -8.34 24.46 11.17
N SER A 439 -8.20 24.12 9.89
CA SER A 439 -9.31 24.07 8.92
C SER A 439 -10.05 22.73 8.91
N SER A 440 -9.40 21.64 9.32
CA SER A 440 -10.01 20.32 9.32
C SER A 440 -10.99 20.10 10.47
N THR A 441 -12.03 19.32 10.22
CA THR A 441 -12.95 18.84 11.28
C THR A 441 -12.39 17.59 11.93
N ALA A 442 -12.82 17.24 13.14
CA ALA A 442 -12.35 16.01 13.80
C ALA A 442 -12.67 14.73 13.00
N PRO A 443 -13.84 14.57 12.36
CA PRO A 443 -14.07 13.48 11.40
C PRO A 443 -13.04 13.45 10.27
N SER A 444 -12.74 14.59 9.65
CA SER A 444 -11.73 14.67 8.58
C SER A 444 -10.35 14.21 9.06
N ILE A 445 -9.89 14.70 10.21
CA ILE A 445 -8.60 14.28 10.80
C ILE A 445 -8.57 12.77 11.05
N ARG A 446 -9.67 12.20 11.54
CA ARG A 446 -9.80 10.75 11.77
C ARG A 446 -9.69 10.00 10.44
N ASP A 447 -10.38 10.47 9.42
CA ASP A 447 -10.42 9.82 8.09
C ASP A 447 -9.04 9.92 7.42
N ASP A 448 -8.35 11.06 7.55
CA ASP A 448 -6.95 11.25 7.11
C ASP A 448 -6.02 10.20 7.76
N ILE A 449 -6.08 10.01 9.08
CA ILE A 449 -5.25 9.05 9.83
C ILE A 449 -5.64 7.58 9.54
N ALA A 450 -6.89 7.33 9.12
CA ALA A 450 -7.36 6.00 8.77
C ALA A 450 -7.07 5.62 7.31
N SER A 451 -6.75 6.59 6.46
CA SER A 451 -6.61 6.38 5.01
C SER A 451 -5.30 5.68 4.58
N THR A 452 -4.37 5.44 5.50
CA THR A 452 -3.10 4.77 5.19
C THR A 452 -2.50 4.10 6.42
N GLN A 453 -1.70 3.05 6.22
CA GLN A 453 -0.93 2.37 7.25
C GLN A 453 0.60 2.57 7.16
N ASN A 454 1.12 3.02 6.01
CA ASN A 454 2.57 3.10 5.75
C ASN A 454 3.05 4.48 5.28
N VAL A 455 2.19 5.24 4.60
CA VAL A 455 2.54 6.59 4.11
C VAL A 455 2.27 7.59 5.24
N PRO A 456 3.24 8.45 5.62
CA PRO A 456 3.00 9.41 6.69
C PRO A 456 1.90 10.40 6.33
N VAL A 457 1.04 10.73 7.30
CA VAL A 457 0.09 11.85 7.21
C VAL A 457 0.70 13.06 7.89
N TRP A 458 0.89 14.15 7.12
CA TRP A 458 1.51 15.37 7.60
C TRP A 458 0.48 16.45 7.98
N PHE A 459 0.37 16.74 9.27
CA PHE A 459 -0.41 17.87 9.80
C PHE A 459 0.48 19.09 10.05
N ASP A 460 0.09 20.25 9.53
CA ASP A 460 0.81 21.52 9.74
C ASP A 460 0.00 22.53 10.57
N GLU A 461 0.70 23.60 10.98
CA GLU A 461 0.23 24.71 11.79
C GLU A 461 -0.19 24.33 13.21
N TYR A 462 0.38 23.29 13.82
CA TYR A 462 0.05 22.93 15.20
C TYR A 462 0.39 24.05 16.18
N ILE A 463 -0.65 24.77 16.58
CA ILE A 463 -0.64 25.86 17.55
C ILE A 463 -1.87 25.62 18.44
N PRO A 464 -1.77 24.74 19.46
CA PRO A 464 -2.92 24.24 20.22
C PRO A 464 -3.78 25.35 20.81
N THR A 465 -3.15 26.47 21.16
CA THR A 465 -3.77 27.67 21.69
C THR A 465 -4.68 28.43 20.72
N ARG A 466 -4.53 28.21 19.40
CA ARG A 466 -5.43 28.77 18.37
C ARG A 466 -6.69 27.93 18.17
N TYR A 467 -6.77 26.75 18.78
CA TYR A 467 -7.86 25.81 18.61
C TYR A 467 -8.71 25.72 19.87
N ASP A 468 -9.94 25.24 19.74
CA ASP A 468 -10.72 24.87 20.90
C ASP A 468 -10.11 23.64 21.59
N GLN A 469 -10.15 23.61 22.93
CA GLN A 469 -9.55 22.53 23.71
C GLN A 469 -10.09 21.15 23.30
N SER A 470 -11.39 21.07 22.98
CA SER A 470 -12.01 19.81 22.57
C SER A 470 -11.39 19.26 21.29
N LYS A 471 -11.03 20.12 20.34
CA LYS A 471 -10.37 19.75 19.09
C LYS A 471 -8.93 19.32 19.34
N VAL A 472 -8.19 20.03 20.20
CA VAL A 472 -6.82 19.63 20.60
C VAL A 472 -6.83 18.26 21.28
N ASP A 473 -7.75 18.03 22.22
CA ASP A 473 -7.86 16.77 22.95
C ASP A 473 -8.24 15.61 22.01
N GLN A 474 -9.15 15.84 21.05
CA GLN A 474 -9.52 14.85 20.04
C GLN A 474 -8.35 14.54 19.10
N PHE A 475 -7.64 15.56 18.64
CA PHE A 475 -6.44 15.38 17.82
C PHE A 475 -5.38 14.57 18.56
N LYS A 476 -5.03 14.95 19.81
CA LYS A 476 -4.10 14.19 20.67
C LYS A 476 -4.58 12.74 20.85
N GLN A 477 -5.88 12.51 20.98
CA GLN A 477 -6.44 11.16 21.10
C GLN A 477 -6.23 10.32 19.83
N PHE A 478 -6.46 10.88 18.63
CA PHE A 478 -6.24 10.17 17.37
C PHE A 478 -4.77 9.87 17.13
N VAL A 479 -3.90 10.85 17.34
CA VAL A 479 -2.43 10.70 17.26
C VAL A 479 -1.94 9.63 18.25
N LYS A 480 -2.46 9.60 19.47
CA LYS A 480 -2.10 8.55 20.44
C LYS A 480 -2.55 7.15 20.01
N LYS A 481 -3.68 7.05 19.31
CA LYS A 481 -4.18 5.77 18.81
C LYS A 481 -3.38 5.28 17.60
N SER A 482 -2.85 6.18 16.78
CA SER A 482 -2.04 5.81 15.62
C SER A 482 -0.71 5.16 15.99
N VAL A 483 -0.14 5.52 17.14
CA VAL A 483 1.11 4.93 17.67
C VAL A 483 1.01 3.42 17.89
N ASP A 484 -0.16 2.92 18.33
CA ASP A 484 -0.37 1.52 18.70
C ASP A 484 -1.34 0.78 17.74
N HIS A 485 -1.63 1.32 16.54
CA HIS A 485 -2.63 0.78 15.59
C HIS A 485 -4.02 0.51 16.20
N LYS A 486 -4.52 1.44 17.03
CA LYS A 486 -5.81 1.30 17.71
C LYS A 486 -6.97 1.80 16.86
N THR A 487 -8.17 1.29 17.12
CA THR A 487 -9.37 1.69 16.39
C THR A 487 -10.15 2.83 17.08
N VAL A 488 -10.88 3.60 16.28
CA VAL A 488 -11.89 4.58 16.71
C VAL A 488 -13.25 4.09 16.22
N GLN A 489 -14.20 3.94 17.14
CA GLN A 489 -15.57 3.58 16.79
C GLN A 489 -16.43 4.84 16.74
N THR A 490 -17.25 4.96 15.70
CA THR A 490 -18.30 5.97 15.65
C THR A 490 -19.65 5.32 15.38
N SER A 491 -20.64 5.73 16.16
CA SER A 491 -22.02 5.32 15.95
C SER A 491 -22.71 6.33 15.05
N SER A 492 -23.22 5.88 13.90
CA SER A 492 -23.98 6.73 13.01
C SER A 492 -25.38 7.01 13.57
N LYS A 493 -26.09 7.99 12.98
CA LYS A 493 -27.52 8.21 13.25
C LYS A 493 -28.41 7.02 12.80
N THR A 494 -27.89 6.12 11.97
CA THR A 494 -28.58 4.92 11.48
C THR A 494 -28.36 3.68 12.36
N HIS A 495 -27.64 3.81 13.49
CA HIS A 495 -27.23 2.72 14.39
C HIS A 495 -26.16 1.77 13.84
N ASP A 496 -25.56 2.09 12.70
CA ASP A 496 -24.38 1.38 12.19
C ASP A 496 -23.13 1.89 12.90
N THR A 497 -22.27 0.97 13.35
CA THR A 497 -21.00 1.31 13.99
C THR A 497 -19.90 1.17 12.96
N LYS A 498 -19.30 2.29 12.55
CA LYS A 498 -18.11 2.28 11.69
C LYS A 498 -16.85 2.31 12.56
N ILE A 499 -15.97 1.35 12.32
CA ILE A 499 -14.68 1.21 13.00
C ILE A 499 -13.62 1.78 12.06
N TYR A 500 -12.79 2.69 12.57
CA TYR A 500 -11.70 3.31 11.83
C TYR A 500 -10.38 2.84 12.44
N PRO A 501 -9.55 2.07 11.72
CA PRO A 501 -8.21 1.74 12.17
C PRO A 501 -7.34 3.01 12.12
N MET A 502 -6.73 3.41 13.23
CA MET A 502 -5.78 4.54 13.22
C MET A 502 -4.41 3.95 12.92
N THR A 503 -4.07 3.81 11.64
CA THR A 503 -2.87 3.09 11.19
C THR A 503 -1.80 4.00 10.61
N ALA A 504 -2.11 5.26 10.28
CA ALA A 504 -1.13 6.13 9.65
C ALA A 504 0.10 6.42 10.56
N PRO A 505 1.33 6.42 10.03
CA PRO A 505 2.42 7.20 10.59
C PRO A 505 2.04 8.68 10.57
N VAL A 506 2.35 9.45 11.62
CA VAL A 506 1.92 10.85 11.73
C VAL A 506 3.10 11.79 11.85
N ILE A 507 3.08 12.88 11.09
CA ILE A 507 4.03 13.99 11.20
C ILE A 507 3.26 15.24 11.60
N ILE A 508 3.77 15.98 12.58
CA ILE A 508 3.14 17.19 13.11
C ILE A 508 4.16 18.31 13.05
N SER A 509 3.87 19.37 12.29
CA SER A 509 4.68 20.59 12.30
C SER A 509 3.94 21.76 12.96
N GLY A 510 4.67 22.56 13.73
CA GLY A 510 4.08 23.66 14.48
C GLY A 510 5.09 24.60 15.12
N GLU A 511 4.58 25.51 15.94
CA GLU A 511 5.39 26.45 16.74
C GLU A 511 5.55 26.00 18.20
N GLN A 512 4.77 25.02 18.64
CA GLN A 512 4.71 24.58 20.03
C GLN A 512 4.85 23.07 20.13
N PHE A 513 5.49 22.62 21.21
CA PHE A 513 5.53 21.21 21.58
C PHE A 513 4.16 20.70 21.96
N ILE A 514 3.87 19.45 21.58
CA ILE A 514 2.80 18.69 22.23
C ILE A 514 3.22 18.50 23.69
N SER A 515 2.45 19.13 24.56
CA SER A 515 2.64 19.16 26.00
C SER A 515 2.07 17.91 26.67
N GLY A 516 2.76 17.47 27.74
CA GLY A 516 2.38 16.33 28.58
C GLY A 516 3.38 15.18 28.54
N ASP A 517 3.88 14.78 29.70
CA ASP A 517 4.91 13.74 29.84
C ASP A 517 4.49 12.39 29.20
N SER A 518 3.20 12.02 29.27
CA SER A 518 2.74 10.82 28.57
C SER A 518 2.82 10.95 27.05
N ASP A 519 2.57 12.14 26.53
CA ASP A 519 2.43 12.38 25.10
C ASP A 519 3.82 12.56 24.49
N GLN A 520 4.72 13.30 25.15
CA GLN A 520 6.11 13.47 24.75
C GLN A 520 6.88 12.15 24.58
N ARG A 521 6.58 11.12 25.41
CA ARG A 521 7.15 9.76 25.29
C ARG A 521 6.83 9.06 23.97
N ARG A 522 5.84 9.55 23.23
CA ARG A 522 5.39 8.98 21.94
C ARG A 522 5.93 9.77 20.75
N LEU A 523 6.75 10.79 20.98
CA LEU A 523 7.20 11.72 19.96
C LEU A 523 8.70 11.57 19.70
N ILE A 524 9.07 11.61 18.43
CA ILE A 524 10.40 12.05 18.00
C ILE A 524 10.30 13.56 17.85
N GLN A 525 10.97 14.31 18.72
CA GLN A 525 10.92 15.78 18.70
C GLN A 525 12.16 16.32 17.98
N VAL A 526 11.92 17.17 16.98
CA VAL A 526 12.96 17.82 16.19
C VAL A 526 12.74 19.31 16.23
N GLU A 527 13.68 20.04 16.85
CA GLU A 527 13.67 21.49 16.86
C GLU A 527 14.38 22.04 15.61
N TYR A 528 13.72 22.92 14.88
CA TYR A 528 14.26 23.64 13.73
C TYR A 528 14.66 25.05 14.14
N THR A 529 15.91 25.39 13.87
CA THR A 529 16.52 26.66 14.26
C THR A 529 16.77 27.54 13.02
N GLU A 530 16.80 28.87 13.22
CA GLU A 530 17.17 29.80 12.13
C GLU A 530 18.63 29.62 11.68
N GLN A 531 19.50 29.16 12.59
CA GLN A 531 20.93 28.97 12.33
C GLN A 531 21.20 27.82 11.35
N ALA A 532 20.26 26.89 11.21
CA ALA A 532 20.35 25.76 10.30
C ALA A 532 20.06 26.11 8.84
N ILE A 533 19.83 27.39 8.50
CA ILE A 533 19.62 27.85 7.13
C ILE A 533 20.85 28.62 6.65
N GLN A 534 21.64 27.99 5.79
CA GLN A 534 22.76 28.60 5.09
C GLN A 534 22.39 28.87 3.62
N PRO A 535 23.05 29.82 2.92
CA PRO A 535 22.76 30.10 1.52
C PRO A 535 22.85 28.86 0.62
N GLU A 536 23.83 27.99 0.86
CA GLU A 536 24.02 26.74 0.12
C GLU A 536 22.83 25.76 0.23
N TYR A 537 22.12 25.77 1.37
CA TYR A 537 20.94 24.96 1.58
C TYR A 537 19.72 25.47 0.82
N PHE A 538 19.68 26.79 0.56
CA PHE A 538 18.62 27.40 -0.22
C PHE A 538 18.70 26.98 -1.69
N ASP A 539 19.91 26.86 -2.24
CA ASP A 539 20.11 26.38 -3.62
C ASP A 539 19.63 24.92 -3.78
N ASN A 540 19.93 24.04 -2.81
CA ASN A 540 19.42 22.67 -2.79
C ASN A 540 17.89 22.62 -2.73
N TYR A 541 17.30 23.48 -1.90
CA TYR A 541 15.85 23.59 -1.80
C TYR A 541 15.21 24.12 -3.08
N GLU A 542 15.79 25.15 -3.71
CA GLU A 542 15.27 25.71 -4.97
C GLU A 542 15.29 24.66 -6.08
N SER A 543 16.34 23.85 -6.20
CA SER A 543 16.37 22.77 -7.21
C SER A 543 15.25 21.75 -7.01
N ILE A 544 15.03 21.30 -5.76
CA ILE A 544 13.96 20.34 -5.44
C ILE A 544 12.57 20.94 -5.70
N MET A 545 12.37 22.23 -5.45
CA MET A 545 11.05 22.85 -5.55
C MET A 545 10.77 23.54 -6.89
N GLY A 546 11.82 23.88 -7.64
CA GLY A 546 11.84 24.71 -8.83
C GLY A 546 11.48 23.99 -10.14
N ASN A 547 11.21 22.69 -10.07
CA ASN A 547 11.04 21.77 -11.21
C ASN A 547 12.32 21.53 -12.01
N ASP A 548 13.49 21.80 -11.42
CA ASP A 548 14.77 21.38 -12.01
C ASP A 548 14.94 19.84 -11.93
N ILE A 549 14.24 19.22 -10.97
CA ILE A 549 14.20 17.78 -10.71
C ILE A 549 12.72 17.37 -10.67
N ASP A 550 12.33 16.30 -11.37
CA ASP A 550 11.03 15.68 -11.14
C ASP A 550 11.09 14.77 -9.90
N ASN A 551 10.72 15.33 -8.74
CA ASN A 551 10.73 14.60 -7.47
C ASN A 551 9.90 13.30 -7.49
N LYS A 552 8.96 13.13 -8.43
CA LYS A 552 8.19 11.89 -8.55
C LYS A 552 9.05 10.72 -9.00
N GLU A 553 10.16 10.97 -9.69
CA GLU A 553 11.08 9.94 -10.14
C GLU A 553 11.71 9.22 -8.94
N HIS A 554 12.03 9.95 -7.86
CA HIS A 554 12.48 9.34 -6.61
C HIS A 554 11.42 8.38 -6.03
N ALA A 555 10.14 8.74 -6.06
CA ALA A 555 9.08 7.87 -5.56
C ALA A 555 9.03 6.56 -6.34
N LYS A 556 9.15 6.62 -7.67
CA LYS A 556 9.13 5.43 -8.53
C LYS A 556 10.30 4.48 -8.26
N ALA A 557 11.49 5.00 -7.97
CA ALA A 557 12.64 4.19 -7.56
C ALA A 557 12.48 3.63 -6.14
N MET A 558 11.96 4.46 -5.22
CA MET A 558 11.84 4.14 -3.80
C MET A 558 10.85 2.99 -3.54
N TYR A 559 9.65 2.99 -4.13
CA TYR A 559 8.63 1.99 -3.79
C TYR A 559 9.07 0.53 -4.06
N PRO A 560 9.57 0.16 -5.26
CA PRO A 560 10.07 -1.19 -5.51
C PRO A 560 11.23 -1.57 -4.59
N PHE A 561 12.18 -0.65 -4.36
CA PHE A 561 13.30 -0.86 -3.44
C PHE A 561 12.83 -1.18 -2.01
N LEU A 562 11.87 -0.41 -1.49
CA LEU A 562 11.35 -0.65 -0.14
C LEU A 562 10.56 -1.95 -0.06
N MET A 563 9.83 -2.34 -1.11
CA MET A 563 9.14 -3.64 -1.16
C MET A 563 10.11 -4.81 -1.12
N GLN A 564 11.24 -4.72 -1.84
CA GLN A 564 12.28 -5.74 -1.80
C GLN A 564 12.87 -5.89 -0.37
N GLU A 565 13.14 -4.78 0.32
CA GLU A 565 13.61 -4.83 1.71
C GLU A 565 12.53 -5.32 2.69
N TYR A 566 11.26 -5.03 2.42
CA TYR A 566 10.13 -5.47 3.24
C TYR A 566 9.97 -7.00 3.25
N GLU A 567 10.22 -7.65 2.12
CA GLU A 567 10.15 -9.10 1.98
C GLU A 567 11.27 -9.80 2.76
N ASP A 568 12.53 -9.39 2.56
CA ASP A 568 13.69 -10.19 2.96
C ASP A 568 14.69 -9.51 3.92
N GLY A 569 14.75 -8.17 3.96
CA GLY A 569 15.85 -7.43 4.61
C GLY A 569 15.55 -6.90 6.02
N PHE A 570 14.28 -6.60 6.30
CA PHE A 570 13.84 -5.83 7.47
C PHE A 570 14.44 -6.31 8.81
N LEU A 571 14.23 -7.58 9.17
CA LEU A 571 14.56 -8.09 10.51
C LEU A 571 16.06 -7.99 10.83
N SER A 572 16.91 -8.30 9.85
CA SER A 572 18.36 -8.21 10.01
C SER A 572 18.81 -6.77 10.22
N ARG A 573 18.34 -5.85 9.36
CA ARG A 573 18.73 -4.45 9.43
C ARG A 573 18.21 -3.80 10.69
N TRP A 574 16.92 -3.97 11.00
CA TRP A 574 16.29 -3.45 12.20
C TRP A 574 17.02 -3.89 13.48
N SER A 575 17.37 -5.18 13.57
CA SER A 575 18.11 -5.72 14.72
C SER A 575 19.52 -5.14 14.85
N ARG A 576 20.19 -4.87 13.73
CA ARG A 576 21.51 -4.22 13.71
C ARG A 576 21.40 -2.75 14.17
N CYS A 577 20.47 -1.98 13.61
CA CYS A 577 20.24 -0.58 14.03
C CYS A 577 19.90 -0.50 15.53
N LYS A 578 19.12 -1.46 16.05
CA LYS A 578 18.85 -1.57 17.49
C LYS A 578 20.11 -1.70 18.31
N LEU A 579 21.00 -2.61 17.94
CA LEU A 579 22.25 -2.82 18.68
C LEU A 579 23.13 -1.57 18.65
N GLU A 580 23.22 -0.90 17.50
CA GLU A 580 23.98 0.34 17.35
C GLU A 580 23.42 1.48 18.22
N VAL A 581 22.10 1.67 18.24
CA VAL A 581 21.44 2.65 19.13
C VAL A 581 21.68 2.32 20.60
N GLU A 582 21.55 1.06 21.00
CA GLU A 582 21.80 0.65 22.39
C GLU A 582 23.23 0.98 22.82
N ASN A 583 24.22 0.65 21.97
CA ASN A 583 25.62 0.98 22.24
C ASN A 583 25.82 2.50 22.34
N TRP A 584 25.23 3.28 21.43
CA TRP A 584 25.34 4.74 21.45
C TRP A 584 24.71 5.34 22.72
N VAL A 585 23.53 4.88 23.12
CA VAL A 585 22.85 5.33 24.36
C VAL A 585 23.71 5.05 25.59
N ASP A 586 24.31 3.85 25.66
CA ASP A 586 25.21 3.45 26.74
C ASP A 586 26.50 4.31 26.77
N GLU A 587 27.06 4.61 25.60
CA GLU A 587 28.27 5.45 25.46
C GLU A 587 28.02 6.91 25.86
N GLN A 588 26.84 7.45 25.56
CA GLN A 588 26.42 8.80 25.97
C GLN A 588 26.00 8.87 27.45
N GLY A 589 25.87 7.72 28.14
CA GLY A 589 25.46 7.66 29.53
C GLY A 589 24.03 8.14 29.77
N ILE A 590 23.13 7.95 28.81
CA ILE A 590 21.74 8.40 28.93
C ILE A 590 20.90 7.32 29.62
N GLU A 591 20.73 7.44 30.94
CA GLU A 591 20.14 6.39 31.78
C GLU A 591 18.60 6.28 31.71
N ASP A 592 17.89 7.30 31.20
CA ASP A 592 16.42 7.40 31.35
C ASP A 592 15.64 7.49 30.03
N ILE A 593 16.19 6.98 28.93
CA ILE A 593 15.45 6.84 27.66
C ILE A 593 14.50 5.64 27.75
N GLN A 594 13.22 5.88 27.48
CA GLN A 594 12.17 4.86 27.47
C GLN A 594 12.14 4.07 26.17
N ALA A 595 11.54 2.89 26.24
CA ALA A 595 11.28 1.98 25.13
C ALA A 595 10.92 2.67 23.79
N LEU A 596 9.82 3.42 23.76
CA LEU A 596 9.34 4.04 22.52
C LEU A 596 10.26 5.16 21.99
N GLU A 597 11.03 5.80 22.87
CA GLU A 597 12.05 6.77 22.45
C GLU A 597 13.23 6.07 21.78
N ARG A 598 13.61 4.89 22.27
CA ARG A 598 14.61 4.02 21.61
C ARG A 598 14.13 3.59 20.24
N VAL A 599 12.87 3.16 20.11
CA VAL A 599 12.27 2.89 18.78
C VAL A 599 12.39 4.10 17.86
N GLY A 600 12.21 5.31 18.38
CA GLY A 600 12.40 6.54 17.61
C GLY A 600 13.81 6.73 17.07
N LEU A 601 14.85 6.53 17.90
CA LEU A 601 16.24 6.60 17.47
C LEU A 601 16.59 5.50 16.46
N VAL A 602 16.07 4.29 16.67
CA VAL A 602 16.25 3.14 15.75
C VAL A 602 15.59 3.42 14.41
N ALA A 603 14.38 3.97 14.40
CA ALA A 603 13.69 4.37 13.16
C ALA A 603 14.51 5.43 12.40
N ILE A 604 15.07 6.44 13.07
CA ILE A 604 15.91 7.42 12.38
C ILE A 604 17.08 6.74 11.65
N LYS A 605 17.83 5.87 12.34
CA LYS A 605 18.98 5.17 11.74
C LYS A 605 18.56 4.20 10.65
N PHE A 606 17.55 3.37 10.91
CA PHE A 606 17.04 2.39 9.95
C PHE A 606 16.62 3.08 8.65
N GLY A 607 15.80 4.14 8.73
CA GLY A 607 15.36 4.83 7.52
C GLY A 607 16.46 5.60 6.80
N VAL A 608 17.43 6.20 7.52
CA VAL A 608 18.58 6.86 6.86
C VAL A 608 19.48 5.83 6.17
N GLU A 609 19.63 4.62 6.71
CA GLU A 609 20.35 3.56 6.01
C GLU A 609 19.65 3.07 4.75
N LEU A 610 18.32 2.96 4.76
CA LEU A 610 17.55 2.67 3.55
C LEU A 610 17.73 3.77 2.49
N PHE A 611 17.68 5.04 2.91
CA PHE A 611 17.93 6.17 2.03
C PHE A 611 19.35 6.14 1.43
N ARG A 612 20.37 5.82 2.25
CA ARG A 612 21.76 5.68 1.77
C ARG A 612 21.89 4.55 0.76
N GLU A 613 21.27 3.40 1.02
CA GLU A 613 21.38 2.25 0.13
C GLU A 613 20.65 2.45 -1.19
N LEU A 614 19.45 3.06 -1.18
CA LEU A 614 18.81 3.48 -2.42
C LEU A 614 19.74 4.41 -3.21
N GLY A 615 20.39 5.37 -2.54
CA GLY A 615 21.39 6.24 -3.14
C GLY A 615 22.53 5.47 -3.82
N LEU A 616 23.12 4.49 -3.14
CA LEU A 616 24.18 3.66 -3.70
C LEU A 616 23.69 2.80 -4.88
N GLU A 617 22.46 2.27 -4.80
CA GLU A 617 21.85 1.45 -5.85
C GLU A 617 21.63 2.24 -7.14
N VAL A 618 21.20 3.50 -7.03
CA VAL A 618 21.03 4.40 -8.18
C VAL A 618 22.32 5.13 -8.56
N GLY A 619 23.48 4.76 -7.99
CA GLY A 619 24.78 5.27 -8.42
C GLY A 619 25.25 6.59 -7.81
N VAL A 620 24.66 7.04 -6.69
CA VAL A 620 25.19 8.18 -5.90
C VAL A 620 26.47 7.77 -5.18
N ASP A 621 27.51 8.61 -5.26
CA ASP A 621 28.78 8.37 -4.57
C ASP A 621 28.62 8.45 -3.04
N GLU A 622 29.38 7.63 -2.29
CA GLU A 622 29.26 7.51 -0.83
C GLU A 622 29.51 8.84 -0.09
N ASP A 623 30.37 9.71 -0.60
CA ASP A 623 30.66 11.04 -0.03
C ASP A 623 29.57 12.09 -0.32
N GLU A 624 28.61 11.76 -1.20
CA GLU A 624 27.41 12.55 -1.44
C GLU A 624 26.22 12.14 -0.58
N LEU A 625 26.38 11.08 0.23
CA LEU A 625 25.36 10.54 1.13
C LEU A 625 25.64 10.92 2.61
N PRO A 626 24.62 10.84 3.48
CA PRO A 626 24.81 11.05 4.92
C PRO A 626 25.82 10.08 5.53
N THR A 627 26.74 10.59 6.35
CA THR A 627 27.72 9.79 7.08
C THR A 627 27.16 9.29 8.42
N ASP A 628 27.81 8.32 9.06
CA ASP A 628 27.41 7.89 10.41
C ASP A 628 27.58 9.04 11.43
N ASP A 629 28.58 9.91 11.28
CA ASP A 629 28.75 11.13 12.09
C ASP A 629 27.57 12.12 11.91
N ASP A 630 26.93 12.18 10.74
CA ASP A 630 25.72 12.98 10.55
C ASP A 630 24.53 12.37 11.30
N ILE A 631 24.43 11.04 11.33
CA ILE A 631 23.36 10.31 12.02
C ILE A 631 23.52 10.44 13.55
N GLU A 632 24.74 10.33 14.07
CA GLU A 632 25.00 10.54 15.50
C GLU A 632 24.64 11.95 15.94
N ARG A 633 24.96 12.98 15.13
CA ARG A 633 24.51 14.36 15.40
C ARG A 633 22.99 14.51 15.39
N ALA A 634 22.29 13.79 14.50
CA ALA A 634 20.83 13.75 14.50
C ALA A 634 20.28 13.09 15.77
N TRP A 635 20.91 12.01 16.26
CA TRP A 635 20.55 11.40 17.54
C TRP A 635 20.80 12.33 18.73
N GLU A 636 21.96 12.99 18.78
CA GLU A 636 22.26 14.00 19.80
C GLU A 636 21.25 15.15 19.81
N HIS A 637 20.79 15.56 18.62
CA HIS A 637 19.78 16.60 18.48
C HIS A 637 18.43 16.16 19.05
N VAL A 638 17.96 14.98 18.66
CA VAL A 638 16.67 14.43 19.12
C VAL A 638 16.70 14.05 20.61
N SER A 639 17.82 13.51 21.11
CA SER A 639 17.94 13.03 22.49
C SER A 639 17.88 14.16 23.53
N LYS A 640 18.13 15.42 23.14
CA LYS A 640 17.93 16.61 23.99
C LYS A 640 16.49 16.78 24.48
N HIS A 641 15.54 16.10 23.85
CA HIS A 641 14.13 16.12 24.23
C HIS A 641 13.65 14.78 24.80
N MET A 642 14.56 13.81 24.94
CA MET A 642 14.27 12.46 25.44
C MET A 642 14.68 12.29 26.91
N GLY A 643 14.01 11.37 27.60
CA GLY A 643 14.22 11.06 29.01
C GLY A 643 13.56 12.05 29.98
N SER A 644 13.29 11.63 31.22
CA SER A 644 12.53 12.46 32.17
C SER A 644 13.28 13.70 32.64
N THR A 645 14.61 13.69 32.62
CA THR A 645 15.45 14.84 33.01
C THR A 645 15.39 15.99 32.02
N ASN A 646 15.15 15.71 30.74
CA ASN A 646 15.13 16.72 29.68
C ASN A 646 13.72 17.23 29.35
N ARG A 647 12.67 16.60 29.88
CA ARG A 647 11.29 17.01 29.65
C ARG A 647 10.86 18.08 30.64
N SER A 648 10.42 19.22 30.14
CA SER A 648 9.72 20.19 30.97
C SER A 648 8.32 19.66 31.32
N THR A 649 8.06 19.41 32.59
CA THR A 649 6.69 19.11 33.03
C THR A 649 5.85 20.39 33.05
N TYR A 650 4.52 20.25 32.95
CA TYR A 650 3.60 21.37 33.14
C TYR A 650 3.84 22.13 34.46
N LEU A 651 4.35 21.44 35.50
CA LEU A 651 4.67 22.08 36.77
C LEU A 651 5.95 22.92 36.67
N ASP A 652 6.97 22.44 35.95
CA ASP A 652 8.23 23.16 35.74
C ASP A 652 7.98 24.46 34.95
N GLU A 653 7.19 24.37 33.88
CA GLU A 653 6.77 25.52 33.08
C GLU A 653 5.98 26.53 33.93
N PHE A 654 5.03 26.04 34.73
CA PHE A 654 4.27 26.89 35.66
C PHE A 654 5.19 27.62 36.65
N VAL A 655 6.17 26.93 37.24
CA VAL A 655 7.11 27.53 38.20
C VAL A 655 8.06 28.53 37.53
N SER A 656 8.48 28.27 36.29
CA SER A 656 9.24 29.23 35.49
C SER A 656 8.47 30.53 35.25
N LEU A 657 7.18 30.42 34.92
CA LEU A 657 6.27 31.56 34.74
C LEU A 657 6.03 32.35 36.04
N ILE A 658 6.05 31.70 37.21
CA ILE A 658 5.98 32.42 38.50
C ILE A 658 7.10 33.46 38.57
N GLY A 659 8.33 33.09 38.19
CA GLY A 659 9.48 34.00 38.21
C GLY A 659 9.29 35.21 37.29
N GLU A 660 8.79 34.99 36.07
CA GLU A 660 8.50 36.07 35.12
C GLU A 660 7.37 36.97 35.60
N ALA A 661 6.28 36.39 36.10
CA ALA A 661 5.13 37.14 36.61
C ALA A 661 5.50 37.97 37.86
N ILE A 662 6.38 37.46 38.73
CA ILE A 662 6.93 38.22 39.87
C ILE A 662 7.75 39.42 39.35
N LYS A 663 8.69 39.17 38.43
CA LYS A 663 9.54 40.22 37.84
C LYS A 663 8.72 41.32 37.16
N ALA A 664 7.64 40.94 36.50
CA ALA A 664 6.71 41.85 35.82
C ALA A 664 5.69 42.50 36.78
N ASN A 665 5.76 42.25 38.09
CA ASN A 665 4.87 42.77 39.14
C ASN A 665 3.40 42.31 39.03
N TYR A 666 3.14 41.16 38.41
CA TYR A 666 1.81 40.52 38.41
C TYR A 666 1.54 39.73 39.69
N ILE A 667 2.60 39.31 40.36
CA ILE A 667 2.56 38.63 41.66
C ILE A 667 3.38 39.47 42.63
N SER A 668 2.77 39.92 43.72
CA SER A 668 3.41 40.85 44.68
C SER A 668 3.93 40.14 45.92
N SER A 669 5.05 40.65 46.46
CA SER A 669 5.62 40.16 47.71
C SER A 669 4.81 40.69 48.90
N VAL A 670 4.64 39.87 49.93
CA VAL A 670 4.13 40.32 51.21
C VAL A 670 5.18 41.24 51.87
N SER A 671 4.83 42.51 52.02
CA SER A 671 5.67 43.45 52.77
C SER A 671 5.66 43.11 54.28
N ASP A 672 6.81 43.18 54.94
CA ASP A 672 6.89 42.91 56.39
C ASP A 672 6.30 44.04 57.26
N TYR A 673 5.87 45.18 56.69
CA TYR A 673 5.59 46.37 57.50
C TYR A 673 4.20 47.00 57.45
N GLU A 674 3.40 47.05 56.37
CA GLU A 674 2.14 47.83 56.43
C GLU A 674 0.92 47.30 55.64
N SER A 675 1.06 46.30 54.77
CA SER A 675 -0.08 45.66 54.09
C SER A 675 0.05 44.14 54.08
N ASN A 676 -1.00 43.43 54.50
CA ASN A 676 -1.15 41.98 54.30
C ASN A 676 -1.43 41.60 52.83
N ASP A 677 -1.40 42.58 51.92
CA ASP A 677 -1.64 42.40 50.50
C ASP A 677 -0.33 41.93 49.85
N GLY A 678 -0.32 40.67 49.42
CA GLY A 678 0.80 40.02 48.74
C GLY A 678 0.48 38.55 48.52
N SER A 679 1.07 37.97 47.47
CA SER A 679 0.79 36.61 47.03
C SER A 679 1.96 35.65 47.30
N TYR A 680 3.17 36.18 47.54
CA TYR A 680 4.34 35.37 47.88
C TYR A 680 5.21 35.97 48.99
N LYS A 681 6.02 35.13 49.63
CA LYS A 681 7.05 35.51 50.60
C LYS A 681 8.33 34.72 50.34
N LEU A 682 9.46 35.42 50.27
CA LEU A 682 10.78 34.79 50.28
C LEU A 682 11.16 34.46 51.74
N VAL A 683 11.49 33.21 52.01
CA VAL A 683 11.95 32.75 53.33
C VAL A 683 13.40 32.32 53.21
N HIS A 684 14.21 32.66 54.22
CA HIS A 684 15.66 32.44 54.20
C HIS A 684 16.34 33.08 52.96
N ALA A 685 15.90 34.29 52.59
CA ALA A 685 16.50 35.08 51.53
C ALA A 685 18.03 35.11 51.62
N ASP A 686 18.71 34.96 50.48
CA ASP A 686 20.16 34.99 50.34
C ASP A 686 20.91 33.88 51.11
N LYS A 687 20.21 32.81 51.54
CA LYS A 687 20.81 31.64 52.20
C LYS A 687 20.70 30.39 51.32
N ALA A 688 21.46 29.34 51.65
CA ALA A 688 21.41 28.05 50.95
C ALA A 688 20.01 27.37 50.99
N LYS A 689 19.19 27.69 52.00
CA LYS A 689 17.82 27.18 52.15
C LYS A 689 16.75 28.20 51.71
N GLU A 690 17.08 29.09 50.77
CA GLU A 690 16.14 30.08 50.23
C GLU A 690 14.90 29.40 49.62
N GLN A 691 13.72 29.85 50.05
CA GLN A 691 12.44 29.30 49.61
C GLN A 691 11.51 30.41 49.14
N LEU A 692 10.96 30.25 47.94
CA LEU A 692 9.81 31.01 47.48
C LEU A 692 8.53 30.33 47.99
N ARG A 693 7.79 31.01 48.85
CA ARG A 693 6.50 30.53 49.37
C ARG A 693 5.37 31.32 48.77
N ILE A 694 4.46 30.67 48.07
CA ILE A 694 3.46 31.33 47.23
C ILE A 694 2.10 30.64 47.30
N ASP A 695 1.03 31.41 47.35
CA ASP A 695 -0.32 30.86 47.26
C ASP A 695 -0.61 30.42 45.81
N LEU A 696 -1.05 29.17 45.63
CA LEU A 696 -1.24 28.59 44.30
C LEU A 696 -2.37 29.27 43.52
N GLN A 697 -3.46 29.68 44.17
CA GLN A 697 -4.57 30.34 43.48
C GLN A 697 -4.18 31.75 43.04
N GLU A 698 -3.47 32.47 43.91
CA GLU A 698 -2.95 33.80 43.58
C GLU A 698 -1.84 33.74 42.52
N ALA A 699 -0.95 32.74 42.58
CA ALA A 699 0.04 32.49 41.53
C ALA A 699 -0.63 32.23 40.19
N TYR A 700 -1.64 31.35 40.17
CA TYR A 700 -2.39 31.02 38.98
C TYR A 700 -3.09 32.24 38.38
N ALA A 701 -3.75 33.05 39.22
CA ALA A 701 -4.41 34.27 38.78
C ALA A 701 -3.40 35.30 38.25
N GLY A 702 -2.26 35.47 38.92
CA GLY A 702 -1.18 36.36 38.51
C GLY A 702 -0.56 35.96 37.18
N ILE A 703 -0.26 34.67 36.99
CA ILE A 703 0.27 34.14 35.72
C ILE A 703 -0.78 34.26 34.62
N SER A 704 -2.03 33.87 34.87
CA SER A 704 -3.11 34.00 33.89
C SER A 704 -3.24 35.44 33.40
N LYS A 705 -3.15 36.41 34.32
CA LYS A 705 -3.18 37.83 33.97
C LYS A 705 -1.91 38.26 33.22
N TYR A 706 -0.73 37.80 33.64
CA TYR A 706 0.54 38.06 32.95
C TYR A 706 0.49 37.58 31.49
N LEU A 707 0.04 36.35 31.26
CA LEU A 707 -0.10 35.77 29.94
C LEU A 707 -1.10 36.57 29.08
N ASN A 708 -2.24 36.97 29.66
CA ASN A 708 -3.23 37.78 28.95
C ASN A 708 -2.67 39.14 28.53
N ASP A 709 -2.03 39.84 29.46
CA ASP A 709 -1.52 41.20 29.20
C ASP A 709 -0.33 41.21 28.23
N HIS A 710 0.42 40.11 28.14
CA HIS A 710 1.55 39.96 27.21
C HIS A 710 1.18 39.27 25.89
N GLY A 711 -0.10 38.94 25.68
CA GLY A 711 -0.55 38.21 24.47
C GLY A 711 0.01 36.79 24.39
N MET A 712 0.39 36.21 25.53
CA MET A 712 0.92 34.85 25.69
C MET A 712 -0.12 33.86 26.18
N SER A 713 -1.37 34.27 26.42
CA SER A 713 -2.48 33.34 26.72
C SER A 713 -2.67 32.32 25.63
N ASP A 714 -2.33 32.72 24.40
CA ASP A 714 -2.34 31.85 23.24
C ASP A 714 -0.96 31.20 23.02
N GLN A 715 -0.09 31.15 24.01
CA GLN A 715 1.24 30.53 23.89
C GLN A 715 1.53 29.48 24.95
N VAL A 716 0.87 29.57 26.10
CA VAL A 716 1.13 28.71 27.24
C VAL A 716 -0.18 28.13 27.77
N GLU A 717 -0.27 26.80 27.81
CA GLU A 717 -1.42 26.07 28.34
C GLU A 717 -1.28 25.93 29.86
N LEU A 718 -2.13 26.65 30.61
CA LEU A 718 -2.23 26.47 32.05
C LEU A 718 -3.23 25.36 32.41
N LEU A 719 -2.80 24.39 33.21
CA LEU A 719 -3.70 23.40 33.81
C LEU A 719 -4.63 24.06 34.83
N ASN A 720 -5.75 23.42 35.20
CA ASN A 720 -6.54 23.97 36.30
C ASN A 720 -5.76 23.92 37.64
N PRO A 721 -6.08 24.79 38.62
CA PRO A 721 -5.38 24.81 39.90
C PRO A 721 -5.40 23.49 40.69
N GLN A 722 -6.45 22.67 40.53
CA GLN A 722 -6.55 21.37 41.21
C GLN A 722 -5.55 20.35 40.68
N ASP A 723 -5.27 20.37 39.37
CA ASP A 723 -4.29 19.51 38.73
C ASP A 723 -2.88 19.91 39.14
N TYR A 724 -2.59 21.22 39.22
CA TYR A 724 -1.33 21.71 39.79
C TYR A 724 -1.17 21.30 41.25
N ALA A 725 -2.20 21.42 42.08
CA ALA A 725 -2.13 20.98 43.48
C ALA A 725 -1.80 19.48 43.60
N SER A 726 -2.36 18.65 42.71
CA SER A 726 -2.08 17.21 42.66
C SER A 726 -0.65 16.91 42.23
N LYS A 727 -0.13 17.65 41.25
CA LYS A 727 1.26 17.55 40.79
C LYS A 727 2.25 18.02 41.85
N ILE A 728 2.00 19.16 42.50
CA ILE A 728 2.82 19.70 43.61
C ILE A 728 2.92 18.67 44.74
N LYS A 729 1.80 18.05 45.13
CA LYS A 729 1.79 17.00 46.17
C LYS A 729 2.58 15.75 45.80
N THR A 730 2.66 15.44 44.51
CA THR A 730 3.46 14.31 44.01
C THR A 730 4.94 14.69 44.04
N LYS A 731 5.27 15.85 43.47
CA LYS A 731 6.63 16.41 43.38
C LYS A 731 7.24 16.67 44.76
N ALA A 732 6.45 17.09 45.76
CA ALA A 732 6.91 17.32 47.13
C ALA A 732 7.37 16.05 47.88
N LYS A 733 7.04 14.86 47.36
CA LYS A 733 7.43 13.57 47.95
C LYS A 733 8.68 12.98 47.31
N GLU A 734 9.15 13.55 46.21
CA GLU A 734 10.36 13.13 45.52
C GLU A 734 11.59 13.62 46.30
N ASP A 735 12.58 12.75 46.48
CA ASP A 735 13.83 13.13 47.13
C ASP A 735 14.62 14.08 46.23
N GLY A 736 15.20 15.14 46.79
CA GLY A 736 15.88 16.19 46.03
C GLY A 736 14.97 17.16 45.25
N SER A 737 13.66 17.08 45.41
CA SER A 737 12.71 17.94 44.69
C SER A 737 12.87 19.44 45.00
N TYR A 738 12.71 20.27 43.96
CA TYR A 738 12.60 21.72 44.13
C TYR A 738 11.31 22.17 44.84
N ILE A 739 10.28 21.32 44.93
CA ILE A 739 9.10 21.57 45.79
C ILE A 739 9.40 21.02 47.18
N THR A 740 9.60 21.90 48.16
CA THR A 740 10.00 21.50 49.51
C THR A 740 8.83 21.24 50.46
N ASP A 741 7.64 21.81 50.17
CA ASP A 741 6.41 21.60 50.94
C ASP A 741 5.19 21.99 50.10
N GLU A 742 4.13 21.18 50.15
CA GLU A 742 2.85 21.42 49.46
C GLU A 742 1.90 22.35 50.24
N GLY A 743 2.17 22.61 51.51
CA GLY A 743 1.26 23.31 52.41
C GLY A 743 1.94 23.99 53.60
N ALA A 744 3.12 24.57 53.37
CA ALA A 744 3.90 25.27 54.38
C ALA A 744 3.08 26.40 55.01
N LYS A 745 2.98 26.40 56.34
CA LYS A 745 2.29 27.47 57.07
C LYS A 745 3.15 28.74 57.06
N THR A 746 2.69 29.75 56.34
CA THR A 746 3.42 31.01 56.12
C THR A 746 2.50 32.19 56.39
N PRO A 747 2.48 32.77 57.60
CA PRO A 747 1.74 33.99 57.88
C PRO A 747 2.31 35.18 57.07
N PRO A 748 1.46 36.07 56.51
CA PRO A 748 -0.01 36.09 56.55
C PRO A 748 -0.70 35.21 55.48
N LEU A 749 0.02 34.63 54.52
CA LEU A 749 -0.49 33.89 53.35
C LEU A 749 -1.27 32.60 53.68
N GLY A 750 -1.13 32.04 54.88
CA GLY A 750 -1.82 30.80 55.25
C GLY A 750 -1.00 29.56 54.89
N ARG A 751 -1.59 28.60 54.16
CA ARG A 751 -0.89 27.38 53.71
C ARG A 751 -0.56 27.54 52.23
N VAL A 752 0.72 27.50 51.91
CA VAL A 752 1.24 27.84 50.59
C VAL A 752 2.21 26.78 50.11
N MET A 753 2.40 26.67 48.80
CA MET A 753 3.47 25.84 48.25
C MET A 753 4.83 26.51 48.54
N SER A 754 5.85 25.69 48.76
CA SER A 754 7.21 26.13 49.03
C SER A 754 8.15 25.56 47.98
N ILE A 755 8.90 26.45 47.32
CA ILE A 755 9.82 26.15 46.23
C ILE A 755 11.24 26.50 46.68
N SER A 756 12.17 25.55 46.67
CA SER A 756 13.60 25.82 46.81
C SER A 756 14.08 26.56 45.57
N THR A 757 14.47 27.83 45.73
CA THR A 757 14.83 28.66 44.57
C THR A 757 16.17 28.25 43.96
N HIS A 758 17.09 27.69 44.75
CA HIS A 758 18.36 27.13 44.25
C HIS A 758 18.15 25.86 43.46
N GLN A 759 17.34 24.93 43.98
CA GLN A 759 17.06 23.67 43.31
C GLN A 759 16.23 23.91 42.04
N ALA A 760 15.27 24.83 42.08
CA ALA A 760 14.49 25.20 40.89
C ALA A 760 15.37 25.82 39.78
N GLU A 761 16.40 26.60 40.13
CA GLU A 761 17.35 27.17 39.15
C GLU A 761 18.27 26.12 38.52
N GLN A 762 18.44 24.96 39.18
CA GLN A 762 19.17 23.81 38.65
C GLN A 762 18.28 22.88 37.82
N ASP A 763 17.05 22.64 38.29
CA ASP A 763 16.16 21.61 37.74
C ASP A 763 15.23 22.12 36.63
N ILE A 764 14.95 23.43 36.59
CA ILE A 764 13.95 24.01 35.68
C ILE A 764 14.62 24.92 34.67
N ASN A 765 14.56 24.53 33.41
CA ASN A 765 14.99 25.36 32.29
C ASN A 765 14.22 26.70 32.30
N ASN A 766 14.97 27.81 32.14
CA ASN A 766 14.47 29.20 32.15
C ASN A 766 13.98 29.76 33.50
N PHE A 767 14.04 29.00 34.60
CA PHE A 767 13.87 29.57 35.94
C PHE A 767 15.13 30.34 36.33
N SER A 768 14.98 31.51 36.95
CA SER A 768 16.13 32.27 37.45
C SER A 768 15.79 32.94 38.76
N ARG A 769 16.64 32.72 39.78
CA ARG A 769 16.51 33.34 41.10
C ARG A 769 16.53 34.86 41.03
N ALA A 770 17.32 35.42 40.12
CA ALA A 770 17.44 36.87 39.95
C ALA A 770 16.11 37.54 39.55
N LYS A 771 15.16 36.79 38.97
CA LYS A 771 13.82 37.30 38.63
C LYS A 771 12.95 37.49 39.88
N ILE A 772 13.26 36.79 40.97
CA ILE A 772 12.48 36.73 42.21
C ILE A 772 13.19 37.49 43.34
N ASN A 773 14.50 37.29 43.49
CA ASN A 773 15.37 37.99 44.43
C ASN A 773 16.44 38.76 43.64
N PRO A 774 16.28 40.09 43.47
CA PRO A 774 17.25 40.92 42.73
C PRO A 774 18.69 40.85 43.26
N ASN A 775 18.86 40.58 44.56
CA ASN A 775 20.17 40.49 45.21
C ASN A 775 20.91 39.17 44.89
N ALA A 776 20.22 38.17 44.32
CA ALA A 776 20.82 36.89 43.96
C ALA A 776 21.92 37.03 42.88
N SER A 777 21.83 38.04 42.01
CA SER A 777 22.77 38.27 40.90
C SER A 777 24.17 38.77 41.33
N THR A 778 24.33 39.18 42.59
CA THR A 778 25.55 39.84 43.08
C THR A 778 26.51 38.94 43.87
N ASN A 779 26.19 37.66 44.13
CA ASN A 779 26.94 36.82 45.08
C ASN A 779 27.66 35.58 44.52
N ASP A 780 27.65 35.31 43.21
CA ASP A 780 28.29 34.11 42.62
C ASP A 780 29.84 34.18 42.48
N SER A 781 30.54 34.86 43.40
CA SER A 781 32.01 34.85 43.44
C SER A 781 32.65 34.39 44.74
N ASN A 782 31.87 33.90 45.72
CA ASN A 782 32.45 33.27 46.90
C ASN A 782 31.82 31.89 47.14
N SER A 783 32.61 30.85 46.82
CA SER A 783 32.42 29.49 47.31
C SER A 783 32.19 29.50 48.82
N VAL A 784 31.01 29.05 49.26
CA VAL A 784 30.72 28.85 50.69
C VAL A 784 31.24 27.48 51.10
N ASP A 785 32.14 27.48 52.08
CA ASP A 785 32.74 26.30 52.71
C ASP A 785 31.67 25.48 53.46
N PRO A 786 31.67 24.14 53.42
CA PRO A 786 30.60 23.30 54.01
C PRO A 786 30.57 23.24 55.54
N GLU A 787 31.41 23.97 56.28
CA GLU A 787 31.62 23.75 57.72
C GLU A 787 30.82 24.66 58.67
N ASP A 788 30.04 25.64 58.21
CA ASP A 788 29.28 26.54 59.09
C ASP A 788 27.77 26.21 59.11
N ILE A 789 27.40 25.10 59.75
CA ILE A 789 26.04 24.86 60.25
C ILE A 789 26.10 24.76 61.78
N PRO A 790 25.55 25.73 62.55
CA PRO A 790 25.22 25.47 63.94
C PRO A 790 23.95 24.62 64.00
N ASP A 791 24.07 23.44 64.61
CA ASP A 791 22.94 22.65 65.09
C ASP A 791 22.21 23.46 66.18
N ASP A 792 21.01 23.93 65.84
CA ASP A 792 19.88 24.37 66.68
C ASP A 792 19.35 25.76 66.28
N LEU A 793 18.23 25.76 65.53
CA LEU A 793 17.03 26.59 65.72
C LEU A 793 15.91 26.27 64.73
#